data_AF-A0A828Y7F6-F1
#
_entry.id   AF-A0A828Y7F6-F1
#
_cell.length_a   1.000
_cell.length_b   1.000
_cell.length_c   1.000
_cell.angle_alpha   90.00
_cell.angle_beta   90.00
_cell.angle_gamma   90.00
#
_symmetry.space_group_name_H-M   'P 1'
#
loop_
_entity.id
_entity.type
_entity.pdbx_description
1 polymer ?
#
loop_
_entity_poly.entity_id
_entity_poly.type
_entity_poly.pdbx_seq_one_letter_code
_entity_poly.pdbx_strand_id
1 'polypeptide(L)'
;MTYGKIGSSGQTQTKTFNDEETCLKEVKKLFSEKLKKGYIEVETPTSSINPSSSDKKASASAKTTTAETKSKIDKPAPLTSETFHQFLKIKSKDISSSKYSKILKNIDWENLAEDIFDSVYKYWEELSKKEKSPIGIFDIRWDDASTDYCIEFDYDLESNNPKNAMEEGAIRNVPVVDFSNFIKNQLKQKPEKIREVLEDEDFSVIKNILCKLTQEVILQTLKVEVFKQIPKQQPYFLMFSYYHDEDASVFFDSNVKEQKDLYSILKIGQSPLFKYFLSGEQSLIISNVSEIDLTDISLFENLKNFNISDCENIISLKSLSELKNIQSISIKGAKLSEFPDFLLNLPSLKSLYLTNSSLSIENKTSIFNSSQLESLCLNANSLTTIPEFVFQLPRLKELLLMDNQLTELPDRLADLKFLRNLNLSGNKIAQISNLNREFSEVRELGIYDNRLVSLDGIRCFPKLKELLIWGNELETISPEISSLKNLTRISAERNKISNFPNIEIAFESVTSLSLNKNQLTQIPEGLTRLFPNLKSLGLSDNQLEEIPADLFETFPKLDTLSLSNNQLSDLPKSIARLESLKNIYLKNNRFVQIPEILKELKKLKDISLSGNQISELPEFLSEMTELKELKIGNNPIAQNPESVEAKIKVINPKITLYFS
;
A
#
# COMPACT_ATOMS: atom_id res chain seq x y z
N MET A 1 -27.50 15.57 -3.14
CA MET A 1 -26.82 15.96 -1.87
C MET A 1 -27.55 15.32 -0.70
N THR A 2 -26.84 14.69 0.23
CA THR A 2 -27.43 13.99 1.38
C THR A 2 -26.95 14.61 2.69
N TYR A 3 -27.89 14.96 3.57
CA TYR A 3 -27.59 15.32 4.95
C TYR A 3 -28.04 14.18 5.87
N GLY A 4 -27.14 13.73 6.74
CA GLY A 4 -27.39 12.71 7.74
C GLY A 4 -27.34 13.30 9.15
N LYS A 5 -28.35 12.97 9.96
CA LYS A 5 -28.33 13.24 11.40
C LYS A 5 -28.03 11.92 12.12
N ILE A 6 -26.94 11.90 12.87
CA ILE A 6 -26.59 10.77 13.74
C ILE A 6 -27.15 11.08 15.13
N GLY A 7 -28.12 10.29 15.58
CA GLY A 7 -28.61 10.37 16.96
C GLY A 7 -27.59 9.78 17.95
N SER A 8 -27.66 10.18 19.21
CA SER A 8 -26.79 9.66 20.29
C SER A 8 -26.92 8.16 20.55
N SER A 9 -27.90 7.49 19.94
CA SER A 9 -28.10 6.03 19.95
C SER A 9 -27.63 5.31 18.67
N GLY A 10 -26.90 6.01 17.79
CA GLY A 10 -26.35 5.43 16.55
C GLY A 10 -27.35 5.30 15.39
N GLN A 11 -28.63 5.68 15.57
CA GLN A 11 -29.57 5.73 14.44
C GLN A 11 -29.20 6.87 13.48
N THR A 12 -29.02 6.53 12.21
CA THR A 12 -28.76 7.46 11.11
C THR A 12 -30.06 7.76 10.37
N GLN A 13 -30.52 9.02 10.41
CA GLN A 13 -31.56 9.50 9.50
C GLN A 13 -30.90 10.31 8.40
N THR A 14 -30.96 9.82 7.17
CA THR A 14 -30.44 10.47 5.98
C THR A 14 -31.58 11.01 5.12
N LYS A 15 -31.47 12.27 4.68
CA LYS A 15 -32.44 12.90 3.79
C LYS A 15 -31.72 13.41 2.53
N THR A 16 -32.25 13.06 1.37
CA THR A 16 -31.65 13.34 0.06
C THR A 16 -32.34 14.53 -0.59
N PHE A 17 -31.54 15.43 -1.15
CA PHE A 17 -31.98 16.63 -1.86
C PHE A 17 -31.40 16.63 -3.28
N ASN A 18 -32.18 17.17 -4.22
CA ASN A 18 -31.86 17.20 -5.64
C ASN A 18 -30.80 18.24 -5.99
N ASP A 19 -30.62 19.27 -5.16
CA ASP A 19 -29.64 20.33 -5.32
C ASP A 19 -29.02 20.75 -3.97
N GLU A 20 -27.84 21.37 -4.05
CA GLU A 20 -27.02 21.75 -2.91
C GLU A 20 -27.60 22.94 -2.13
N GLU A 21 -28.21 23.90 -2.82
CA GLU A 21 -28.73 25.13 -2.21
C GLU A 21 -29.90 24.83 -1.26
N THR A 22 -30.80 23.94 -1.68
CA THR A 22 -31.93 23.49 -0.85
C THR A 22 -31.47 22.65 0.35
N CYS A 23 -30.43 21.82 0.16
CA CYS A 23 -29.81 21.03 1.22
C CYS A 23 -29.19 21.94 2.30
N LEU A 24 -28.38 22.93 1.89
CA LEU A 24 -27.74 23.89 2.78
C LEU A 24 -28.75 24.73 3.56
N LYS A 25 -29.86 25.12 2.94
CA LYS A 25 -30.91 25.92 3.59
C LYS A 25 -31.58 25.17 4.75
N GLU A 26 -31.86 23.88 4.55
CA GLU A 26 -32.44 23.01 5.59
C GLU A 26 -31.44 22.70 6.70
N VAL A 27 -30.16 22.46 6.37
CA VAL A 27 -29.09 22.26 7.34
C VAL A 27 -28.92 23.50 8.23
N LYS A 28 -28.87 24.70 7.64
CA LYS A 28 -28.76 25.97 8.39
C LYS A 28 -29.94 26.20 9.33
N LYS A 29 -31.16 25.85 8.91
CA LYS A 29 -32.36 25.93 9.75
C LYS A 29 -32.24 25.02 10.97
N LEU A 30 -31.85 23.76 10.79
CA LEU A 30 -31.65 22.79 11.87
C LEU A 30 -30.52 23.22 12.83
N PHE A 31 -29.42 23.75 12.30
CA PHE A 31 -28.31 24.25 13.10
C PHE A 31 -28.74 25.45 13.96
N SER A 32 -29.51 26.37 13.38
CA SER A 32 -30.08 27.53 14.10
C SER A 32 -31.05 27.12 15.21
N GLU A 33 -31.89 26.10 14.97
CA GLU A 33 -32.78 25.53 16.00
C GLU A 33 -32.00 24.83 17.13
N LYS A 34 -30.83 24.26 16.84
CA LYS A 34 -29.96 23.63 17.83
C LYS A 34 -29.16 24.64 18.64
N LEU A 35 -28.64 25.69 18.01
CA LEU A 35 -27.99 26.81 18.70
C LEU A 35 -28.97 27.52 19.66
N LYS A 36 -30.25 27.69 19.26
CA LYS A 36 -31.31 28.19 20.17
C LYS A 36 -31.58 27.30 21.38
N LYS A 37 -31.18 26.02 21.36
CA LYS A 37 -31.28 25.06 22.47
C LYS A 37 -30.02 25.01 23.35
N GLY A 38 -29.09 25.96 23.20
CA GLY A 38 -27.96 26.16 24.13
C GLY A 38 -26.67 25.40 23.79
N TYR A 39 -26.49 24.99 22.54
CA TYR A 39 -25.22 24.46 22.05
C TYR A 39 -24.33 25.63 21.61
N ILE A 40 -23.04 25.66 21.98
CA ILE A 40 -22.11 26.77 21.69
C ILE A 40 -20.92 26.25 20.87
N GLU A 41 -20.47 27.06 19.93
CA GLU A 41 -19.36 26.84 18.97
C GLU A 41 -18.01 27.27 19.58
N VAL A 42 -16.89 26.62 19.23
CA VAL A 42 -15.54 27.01 19.71
C VAL A 42 -14.61 27.31 18.53
N GLU A 43 -14.09 28.54 18.49
CA GLU A 43 -13.10 29.06 17.52
C GLU A 43 -11.64 28.95 18.02
N THR A 44 -10.71 28.80 17.08
CA THR A 44 -9.24 28.83 17.26
C THR A 44 -8.67 30.26 17.27
N PRO A 45 -7.67 30.59 18.12
CA PRO A 45 -6.89 31.83 17.99
C PRO A 45 -5.48 31.63 17.40
N THR A 46 -5.14 32.55 16.50
CA THR A 46 -3.82 32.87 15.95
C THR A 46 -2.93 33.63 16.95
N SER A 47 -1.61 33.53 16.79
CA SER A 47 -0.59 34.25 17.57
C SER A 47 -0.04 35.48 16.83
N SER A 48 0.04 36.62 17.50
CA SER A 48 1.07 37.64 17.26
C SER A 48 1.40 38.41 18.55
N ILE A 49 2.60 38.98 18.57
CA ILE A 49 3.47 39.29 19.71
C ILE A 49 3.37 40.76 20.15
N ASN A 50 3.32 41.07 21.46
CA ASN A 50 4.37 41.80 22.22
C ASN A 50 3.95 42.17 23.67
N PRO A 51 4.92 42.36 24.61
CA PRO A 51 4.69 42.55 26.04
C PRO A 51 4.86 44.02 26.51
N SER A 52 4.27 44.37 27.65
CA SER A 52 4.65 45.56 28.43
C SER A 52 4.48 45.37 29.94
N SER A 53 5.64 45.26 30.62
CA SER A 53 6.09 45.95 31.84
C SER A 53 5.24 46.09 33.11
N SER A 54 5.97 45.88 34.24
CA SER A 54 5.86 46.54 35.57
C SER A 54 4.77 46.00 36.53
N ASP A 55 4.96 45.89 37.85
CA ASP A 55 6.05 46.21 38.75
C ASP A 55 5.77 45.54 40.12
N LYS A 56 6.83 45.13 40.82
CA LYS A 56 7.08 45.26 42.29
C LYS A 56 6.22 44.60 43.38
N LYS A 57 7.01 43.89 44.21
CA LYS A 57 7.20 43.99 45.69
C LYS A 57 6.39 43.09 46.63
N ALA A 58 7.10 42.07 47.12
CA ALA A 58 7.56 41.87 48.50
C ALA A 58 6.55 42.01 49.66
N SER A 59 6.42 40.94 50.43
CA SER A 59 6.57 41.01 51.89
C SER A 59 7.01 39.66 52.46
N ALA A 60 7.89 39.71 53.45
CA ALA A 60 8.44 38.60 54.20
C ALA A 60 7.63 38.36 55.47
N SER A 61 7.56 37.11 55.94
CA SER A 61 7.51 36.81 57.37
C SER A 61 8.16 35.44 57.64
N ALA A 62 8.87 35.36 58.76
CA ALA A 62 9.78 34.30 59.15
C ALA A 62 9.22 33.48 60.33
N LYS A 63 9.94 32.36 60.61
CA LYS A 63 9.93 31.45 61.79
C LYS A 63 9.07 30.18 61.59
N THR A 64 9.49 28.95 61.95
CA THR A 64 10.65 28.44 62.69
C THR A 64 10.83 26.93 62.44
N THR A 65 12.06 26.50 62.19
CA THR A 65 12.74 25.25 62.62
C THR A 65 11.95 23.97 62.93
N THR A 66 12.34 22.88 62.27
CA THR A 66 13.01 21.71 62.90
C THR A 66 13.79 20.96 61.82
N ALA A 67 15.06 20.65 62.12
CA ALA A 67 16.01 20.03 61.21
C ALA A 67 16.17 18.55 61.56
N GLU A 68 16.06 17.68 60.56
CA GLU A 68 16.66 16.34 60.56
C GLU A 68 17.64 16.26 59.39
N THR A 69 18.90 16.06 59.72
CA THR A 69 20.03 15.96 58.80
C THR A 69 19.99 14.63 58.03
N LYS A 70 19.60 14.67 56.75
CA LYS A 70 19.94 13.65 55.75
C LYS A 70 21.31 13.98 55.13
N SER A 71 22.19 12.98 55.00
CA SER A 71 23.42 13.06 54.22
C SER A 71 23.11 13.47 52.78
N LYS A 72 23.66 14.59 52.32
CA LYS A 72 23.47 15.08 50.95
C LYS A 72 24.25 14.19 49.97
N ILE A 73 23.52 13.44 49.15
CA ILE A 73 24.03 12.88 47.88
C ILE A 73 24.12 14.04 46.88
N ASP A 74 25.22 14.15 46.13
CA ASP A 74 25.33 15.12 45.04
C ASP A 74 24.39 14.70 43.90
N LYS A 75 23.18 15.28 43.92
CA LYS A 75 22.14 15.03 42.91
C LYS A 75 22.55 15.70 41.58
N PRO A 76 22.37 15.02 40.42
CA PRO A 76 22.57 15.66 39.13
C PRO A 76 21.49 16.73 38.91
N ALA A 77 21.88 17.92 38.48
CA ALA A 77 20.94 18.97 38.11
C ALA A 77 20.87 19.09 36.56
N PRO A 78 19.68 19.01 35.91
CA PRO A 78 18.34 18.62 36.40
C PRO A 78 18.01 17.11 36.20
N LEU A 79 17.07 16.56 36.98
CA LEU A 79 16.62 15.15 36.90
C LEU A 79 15.63 14.91 35.77
N THR A 80 14.88 15.94 35.35
CA THR A 80 14.10 15.91 34.12
C THR A 80 14.65 16.90 33.09
N SER A 81 14.50 16.57 31.82
CA SER A 81 14.99 17.36 30.70
C SER A 81 13.94 18.34 30.17
N GLU A 82 14.38 19.35 29.43
CA GLU A 82 13.47 20.22 28.69
C GLU A 82 12.59 19.42 27.70
N THR A 83 13.11 18.33 27.15
CA THR A 83 12.36 17.40 26.31
C THR A 83 11.23 16.68 27.06
N PHE A 84 11.40 16.34 28.34
CA PHE A 84 10.33 15.79 29.18
C PHE A 84 9.20 16.79 29.37
N HIS A 85 9.54 18.03 29.71
CA HIS A 85 8.57 19.10 29.92
C HIS A 85 7.74 19.41 28.66
N GLN A 86 8.37 19.35 27.48
CA GLN A 86 7.66 19.45 26.21
C GLN A 86 6.75 18.25 25.95
N PHE A 87 7.24 17.03 26.18
CA PHE A 87 6.44 15.80 26.07
C PHE A 87 5.19 15.85 26.95
N LEU A 88 5.34 16.26 28.22
CA LEU A 88 4.23 16.43 29.15
C LEU A 88 3.21 17.48 28.66
N LYS A 89 3.70 18.61 28.14
CA LYS A 89 2.82 19.68 27.61
C LYS A 89 1.96 19.19 26.44
N ILE A 90 2.47 18.27 25.63
CA ILE A 90 1.73 17.64 24.53
C ILE A 90 0.78 16.59 25.09
N LYS A 91 1.28 15.61 25.84
CA LYS A 91 0.49 14.48 26.34
C LYS A 91 -0.62 14.89 27.29
N SER A 92 -0.44 15.95 28.06
CA SER A 92 -1.52 16.51 28.88
C SER A 92 -2.71 17.07 28.08
N LYS A 93 -2.57 17.32 26.77
CA LYS A 93 -3.68 17.70 25.88
C LYS A 93 -4.45 16.49 25.35
N ASP A 94 -3.82 15.33 25.30
CA ASP A 94 -4.42 14.07 24.84
C ASP A 94 -5.40 13.50 25.88
N ILE A 95 -5.45 14.10 27.08
CA ILE A 95 -6.37 13.70 28.16
C ILE A 95 -7.73 14.35 27.93
N SER A 96 -8.73 13.51 27.69
CA SER A 96 -10.13 13.85 27.46
C SER A 96 -10.76 14.54 28.66
N SER A 97 -10.34 14.17 29.89
CA SER A 97 -10.80 14.81 31.12
C SER A 97 -10.11 16.14 31.46
N SER A 98 -10.85 17.24 31.36
CA SER A 98 -10.34 18.58 31.68
C SER A 98 -9.85 18.76 33.13
N LYS A 99 -10.35 17.93 34.07
CA LYS A 99 -9.91 17.95 35.48
C LYS A 99 -8.50 17.37 35.63
N TYR A 100 -8.21 16.23 35.01
CA TYR A 100 -6.92 15.55 35.14
C TYR A 100 -5.82 16.23 34.31
N SER A 101 -6.14 16.74 33.12
CA SER A 101 -5.23 17.60 32.35
C SER A 101 -4.74 18.81 33.14
N LYS A 102 -5.65 19.46 33.90
CA LYS A 102 -5.30 20.60 34.77
C LYS A 102 -4.46 20.18 35.97
N ILE A 103 -4.75 19.02 36.57
CA ILE A 103 -3.96 18.49 37.68
C ILE A 103 -2.52 18.22 37.22
N LEU A 104 -2.33 17.53 36.09
CA LEU A 104 -1.01 17.17 35.55
C LEU A 104 -0.16 18.38 35.16
N LYS A 105 -0.77 19.46 34.68
CA LYS A 105 -0.06 20.71 34.38
C LYS A 105 0.45 21.43 35.63
N ASN A 106 -0.13 21.15 36.78
CA ASN A 106 0.20 21.79 38.06
C ASN A 106 0.99 20.87 39.01
N ILE A 107 1.29 19.65 38.57
CA ILE A 107 2.13 18.72 39.34
C ILE A 107 3.57 19.22 39.35
N ASP A 108 4.21 19.12 40.51
CA ASP A 108 5.64 19.32 40.66
C ASP A 108 6.37 18.04 40.23
N TRP A 109 6.67 17.99 38.93
CA TRP A 109 7.31 16.83 38.31
C TRP A 109 8.77 16.66 38.74
N GLU A 110 9.44 17.74 39.16
CA GLU A 110 10.81 17.66 39.69
C GLU A 110 10.81 16.99 41.07
N ASN A 111 9.86 17.36 41.95
CA ASN A 111 9.76 16.71 43.25
C ASN A 111 9.40 15.21 43.12
N LEU A 112 8.48 14.86 42.19
CA LEU A 112 8.21 13.46 41.89
C LEU A 112 9.45 12.74 41.31
N ALA A 113 10.21 13.42 40.44
CA ALA A 113 11.47 12.88 39.92
C ALA A 113 12.50 12.64 41.04
N GLU A 114 12.55 13.50 42.05
CA GLU A 114 13.39 13.31 43.24
C GLU A 114 12.95 12.10 44.07
N ASP A 115 11.65 11.92 44.30
CA ASP A 115 11.11 10.76 45.02
C ASP A 115 11.45 9.44 44.30
N ILE A 116 11.34 9.44 42.96
CA ILE A 116 11.72 8.30 42.11
C ILE A 116 13.23 8.06 42.21
N PHE A 117 14.04 9.13 42.14
CA PHE A 117 15.50 9.04 42.26
C PHE A 117 15.91 8.39 43.58
N ASP A 118 15.36 8.88 44.69
CA ASP A 118 15.67 8.38 46.03
C ASP A 118 15.25 6.90 46.19
N SER A 119 14.11 6.52 45.61
CA SER A 119 13.60 5.14 45.66
C SER A 119 14.47 4.17 44.85
N VAL A 120 14.81 4.55 43.61
CA VAL A 120 15.74 3.79 42.75
C VAL A 120 17.11 3.70 43.42
N TYR A 121 17.64 4.81 43.94
CA TYR A 121 18.93 4.84 44.63
C TYR A 121 18.97 3.91 45.84
N LYS A 122 17.95 3.96 46.71
CA LYS A 122 17.86 3.11 47.90
C LYS A 122 17.83 1.62 47.52
N TYR A 123 17.07 1.26 46.49
CA TYR A 123 17.04 -0.11 45.99
C TYR A 123 18.44 -0.59 45.58
N TRP A 124 19.16 0.23 44.82
CA TRP A 124 20.54 -0.07 44.41
C TRP A 124 21.51 -0.19 45.60
N GLU A 125 21.36 0.68 46.60
CA GLU A 125 22.16 0.61 47.83
C GLU A 125 21.92 -0.70 48.58
N GLU A 126 20.67 -1.13 48.73
CA GLU A 126 20.30 -2.40 49.39
C GLU A 126 20.79 -3.62 48.60
N LEU A 127 20.72 -3.56 47.26
CA LEU A 127 21.22 -4.62 46.38
C LEU A 127 22.74 -4.80 46.52
N SER A 128 23.49 -3.69 46.62
CA SER A 128 24.96 -3.70 46.75
C SER A 128 25.48 -4.41 48.01
N LYS A 129 24.63 -4.59 49.03
CA LYS A 129 24.98 -5.19 50.33
C LYS A 129 24.80 -6.72 50.35
N LYS A 130 24.32 -7.36 49.27
CA LYS A 130 24.07 -8.82 49.20
C LYS A 130 25.28 -9.57 48.62
N GLU A 131 25.74 -10.63 49.30
CA GLU A 131 27.03 -11.32 49.01
C GLU A 131 27.08 -12.15 47.71
N LYS A 132 25.94 -12.57 47.14
CA LYS A 132 25.83 -13.21 45.81
C LYS A 132 24.46 -12.93 45.24
N SER A 133 24.33 -12.29 44.07
CA SER A 133 23.07 -12.23 43.29
C SER A 133 23.29 -11.60 41.91
N PRO A 134 22.53 -12.02 40.89
CA PRO A 134 22.64 -11.72 39.46
C PRO A 134 22.21 -10.29 39.14
N ILE A 135 22.34 -9.97 37.85
CA ILE A 135 22.16 -8.65 37.27
C ILE A 135 20.69 -8.38 37.00
N GLY A 136 20.19 -7.26 37.54
CA GLY A 136 18.78 -6.88 37.51
C GLY A 136 18.32 -6.24 36.21
N ILE A 137 17.10 -6.58 35.81
CA ILE A 137 16.36 -6.02 34.68
C ILE A 137 15.29 -5.10 35.25
N PHE A 138 15.19 -3.87 34.73
CA PHE A 138 14.08 -3.00 35.08
C PHE A 138 12.86 -3.42 34.26
N ASP A 139 12.07 -4.34 34.80
CA ASP A 139 10.80 -4.66 34.18
C ASP A 139 9.75 -3.64 34.61
N ILE A 140 9.49 -2.63 33.77
CA ILE A 140 8.43 -1.65 34.02
C ILE A 140 7.08 -2.30 33.75
N ARG A 141 6.70 -3.23 34.63
CA ARG A 141 5.37 -3.82 34.67
C ARG A 141 4.44 -2.87 35.39
N TRP A 142 3.37 -2.49 34.70
CA TRP A 142 2.21 -1.88 35.32
C TRP A 142 1.21 -3.02 35.48
N ASP A 143 1.27 -3.72 36.61
CA ASP A 143 0.45 -4.91 36.83
C ASP A 143 -1.02 -4.53 37.06
N ASP A 144 -1.87 -4.97 36.15
CA ASP A 144 -3.31 -4.75 36.20
C ASP A 144 -3.98 -5.64 37.28
N ALA A 145 -3.32 -6.70 37.76
CA ALA A 145 -3.91 -7.72 38.62
C ALA A 145 -3.76 -7.47 40.14
N SER A 146 -2.76 -6.71 40.58
CA SER A 146 -2.38 -6.61 42.01
C SER A 146 -2.77 -5.32 42.73
N THR A 147 -3.49 -4.38 42.09
CA THR A 147 -3.91 -3.07 42.63
C THR A 147 -2.79 -2.09 43.02
N ASP A 148 -1.53 -2.46 42.82
CA ASP A 148 -0.37 -1.65 43.15
C ASP A 148 0.21 -0.96 41.90
N TYR A 149 0.16 0.37 41.88
CA TYR A 149 0.65 1.21 40.78
C TYR A 149 2.15 1.41 40.92
N CYS A 150 2.91 0.33 40.75
CA CYS A 150 4.33 0.33 40.97
C CYS A 150 5.12 0.00 39.71
N ILE A 151 6.41 0.32 39.75
CA ILE A 151 7.41 -0.16 38.80
C ILE A 151 8.28 -1.15 39.55
N GLU A 152 8.35 -2.35 39.03
CA GLU A 152 9.06 -3.46 39.63
C GLU A 152 10.45 -3.65 39.00
N PHE A 153 11.29 -4.42 39.66
CA PHE A 153 12.57 -4.86 39.12
C PHE A 153 12.63 -6.37 39.23
N ASP A 154 12.78 -7.02 38.09
CA ASP A 154 12.86 -8.47 37.97
C ASP A 154 14.30 -8.89 37.71
N TYR A 155 14.70 -10.03 38.28
CA TYR A 155 16.02 -10.62 38.02
C TYR A 155 15.98 -12.14 38.11
N ASP A 156 16.82 -12.78 37.30
CA ASP A 156 16.99 -14.23 37.29
C ASP A 156 18.27 -14.63 38.04
N LEU A 157 18.08 -15.24 39.23
CA LEU A 157 19.13 -15.77 40.13
C LEU A 157 19.97 -16.89 39.53
N GLU A 158 19.47 -17.60 38.51
CA GLU A 158 20.05 -18.86 38.06
C GLU A 158 20.83 -18.73 36.76
N SER A 159 20.26 -18.12 35.72
CA SER A 159 20.87 -18.15 34.38
C SER A 159 21.55 -16.85 33.94
N ASN A 160 21.27 -15.74 34.62
CA ASN A 160 21.75 -14.40 34.25
C ASN A 160 21.45 -14.04 32.78
N ASN A 161 20.36 -14.60 32.23
CA ASN A 161 19.89 -14.38 30.86
C ASN A 161 18.64 -13.48 30.87
N PRO A 162 18.68 -12.32 30.18
CA PRO A 162 17.56 -11.38 30.21
C PRO A 162 16.25 -11.91 29.63
N LYS A 163 16.31 -12.86 28.69
CA LYS A 163 15.10 -13.49 28.13
C LYS A 163 14.37 -14.38 29.15
N ASN A 164 15.12 -15.00 30.07
CA ASN A 164 14.54 -15.91 31.07
C ASN A 164 13.83 -15.17 32.22
N ALA A 165 14.18 -13.90 32.47
CA ALA A 165 13.43 -13.08 33.42
C ALA A 165 12.08 -12.60 32.86
N MET A 166 11.92 -12.62 31.53
CA MET A 166 10.70 -12.20 30.85
C MET A 166 9.67 -13.32 30.67
N GLU A 167 10.12 -14.58 30.58
CA GLU A 167 9.26 -15.76 30.49
C GLU A 167 9.07 -16.39 31.89
N GLU A 168 7.88 -16.93 32.17
CA GLU A 168 7.42 -17.41 33.50
C GLU A 168 8.52 -18.07 34.36
N GLY A 169 9.12 -17.30 35.28
CA GLY A 169 10.18 -17.83 36.17
C GLY A 169 10.94 -16.84 37.05
N ALA A 170 10.55 -15.56 37.15
CA ALA A 170 11.28 -14.59 37.98
C ALA A 170 11.12 -14.87 39.48
N ILE A 171 12.24 -14.95 40.22
CA ILE A 171 12.26 -15.16 41.67
C ILE A 171 12.36 -13.80 42.37
N ARG A 172 11.20 -13.21 42.68
CA ARG A 172 10.91 -11.97 43.46
C ARG A 172 10.74 -10.66 42.68
N ASN A 173 9.47 -10.29 42.53
CA ASN A 173 9.00 -8.93 42.25
C ASN A 173 9.25 -8.04 43.48
N VAL A 174 10.14 -7.05 43.37
CA VAL A 174 10.26 -6.00 44.39
C VAL A 174 9.83 -4.68 43.77
N PRO A 175 8.78 -4.02 44.29
CA PRO A 175 8.40 -2.70 43.82
C PRO A 175 9.48 -1.70 44.17
N VAL A 176 10.00 -0.99 43.17
CA VAL A 176 11.07 0.00 43.34
C VAL A 176 10.54 1.42 43.26
N VAL A 177 9.45 1.64 42.52
CA VAL A 177 8.73 2.91 42.55
C VAL A 177 7.28 2.63 42.82
N ASP A 178 6.68 3.28 43.81
CA ASP A 178 5.25 3.16 44.12
C ASP A 178 4.55 4.49 43.89
N PHE A 179 3.67 4.54 42.88
CA PHE A 179 2.87 5.72 42.57
C PHE A 179 1.58 5.80 43.36
N SER A 180 1.28 4.86 44.26
CA SER A 180 0.03 4.84 45.03
C SER A 180 -0.16 6.11 45.84
N ASN A 181 0.90 6.65 46.45
CA ASN A 181 0.83 7.92 47.19
C ASN A 181 0.68 9.12 46.26
N PHE A 182 1.34 9.11 45.10
CA PHE A 182 1.16 10.13 44.07
C PHE A 182 -0.31 10.16 43.60
N ILE A 183 -0.88 9.00 43.29
CA ILE A 183 -2.27 8.84 42.86
C ILE A 183 -3.23 9.32 43.96
N LYS A 184 -3.01 8.89 45.21
CA LYS A 184 -3.84 9.30 46.37
C LYS A 184 -3.82 10.81 46.59
N ASN A 185 -2.64 11.41 46.57
CA ASN A 185 -2.46 12.79 47.00
C ASN A 185 -2.70 13.79 45.87
N GLN A 186 -2.15 13.53 44.68
CA GLN A 186 -2.20 14.46 43.55
C GLN A 186 -3.46 14.26 42.71
N LEU A 187 -3.83 13.00 42.41
CA LEU A 187 -5.03 12.71 41.62
C LEU A 187 -6.31 12.64 42.48
N LYS A 188 -6.17 12.65 43.82
CA LYS A 188 -7.27 12.57 44.80
C LYS A 188 -8.17 11.35 44.58
N GLN A 189 -7.59 10.23 44.16
CA GLN A 189 -8.29 8.98 43.95
C GLN A 189 -7.63 7.86 44.74
N LYS A 190 -8.41 6.86 45.14
CA LYS A 190 -7.81 5.64 45.64
C LYS A 190 -7.20 4.87 44.45
N PRO A 191 -5.98 4.30 44.56
CA PRO A 191 -5.32 3.64 43.45
C PRO A 191 -6.19 2.54 42.85
N GLU A 192 -6.86 1.73 43.67
CA GLU A 192 -7.76 0.67 43.23
C GLU A 192 -8.97 1.16 42.40
N LYS A 193 -9.30 2.45 42.45
CA LYS A 193 -10.41 3.05 41.69
C LYS A 193 -9.97 3.89 40.50
N ILE A 194 -8.67 4.11 40.31
CA ILE A 194 -8.20 5.04 39.28
C ILE A 194 -8.55 4.55 37.86
N ARG A 195 -8.53 3.23 37.61
CA ARG A 195 -8.95 2.62 36.34
C ARG A 195 -10.46 2.68 36.10
N GLU A 196 -11.28 2.65 37.16
CA GLU A 196 -12.73 2.82 37.03
C GLU A 196 -13.11 4.28 36.76
N VAL A 197 -12.26 5.22 37.18
CA VAL A 197 -12.49 6.66 37.12
C VAL A 197 -11.90 7.30 35.86
N LEU A 198 -10.83 6.72 35.31
CA LEU A 198 -10.22 7.13 34.05
C LEU A 198 -10.69 6.20 32.95
N GLU A 199 -11.22 6.75 31.86
CA GLU A 199 -11.48 5.97 30.63
C GLU A 199 -10.16 5.37 30.11
N ASP A 200 -10.23 4.25 29.37
CA ASP A 200 -9.06 3.47 28.96
C ASP A 200 -7.98 4.32 28.23
N GLU A 201 -8.41 5.33 27.46
CA GLU A 201 -7.53 6.28 26.77
C GLU A 201 -6.77 7.19 27.75
N ASP A 202 -7.47 7.84 28.70
CA ASP A 202 -6.87 8.73 29.71
C ASP A 202 -5.93 7.97 30.65
N PHE A 203 -6.32 6.74 31.02
CA PHE A 203 -5.50 5.83 31.82
C PHE A 203 -4.18 5.51 31.10
N SER A 204 -4.25 5.16 29.82
CA SER A 204 -3.08 4.87 28.98
C SER A 204 -2.14 6.08 28.87
N VAL A 205 -2.67 7.29 28.73
CA VAL A 205 -1.86 8.52 28.67
C VAL A 205 -1.14 8.80 29.99
N ILE A 206 -1.83 8.68 31.14
CA ILE A 206 -1.21 8.88 32.46
C ILE A 206 -0.14 7.82 32.72
N LYS A 207 -0.42 6.57 32.34
CA LYS A 207 0.54 5.46 32.39
C LYS A 207 1.81 5.80 31.61
N ASN A 208 1.66 6.26 30.38
CA ASN A 208 2.79 6.65 29.53
C ASN A 208 3.63 7.79 30.15
N ILE A 209 2.99 8.80 30.73
CA ILE A 209 3.69 9.92 31.39
C ILE A 209 4.55 9.43 32.57
N LEU A 210 3.98 8.62 33.47
CA LEU A 210 4.69 8.13 34.65
C LEU A 210 5.82 7.15 34.30
N CYS A 211 5.61 6.28 33.30
CA CYS A 211 6.67 5.44 32.76
C CYS A 211 7.82 6.27 32.18
N LYS A 212 7.52 7.31 31.38
CA LYS A 212 8.53 8.17 30.75
C LYS A 212 9.36 8.92 31.78
N LEU A 213 8.72 9.49 32.80
CA LEU A 213 9.39 10.17 33.90
C LEU A 213 10.39 9.22 34.59
N THR A 214 9.95 8.01 34.89
CA THR A 214 10.77 7.03 35.60
C THR A 214 11.98 6.60 34.78
N GLN A 215 11.78 6.31 33.49
CA GLN A 215 12.87 5.99 32.58
C GLN A 215 13.93 7.10 32.56
N GLU A 216 13.48 8.36 32.53
CA GLU A 216 14.38 9.50 32.48
C GLU A 216 15.18 9.67 33.77
N VAL A 217 14.52 9.58 34.92
CA VAL A 217 15.18 9.61 36.23
C VAL A 217 16.19 8.47 36.35
N ILE A 218 15.81 7.25 35.98
CA ILE A 218 16.72 6.10 35.98
C ILE A 218 17.94 6.39 35.11
N LEU A 219 17.76 6.84 33.86
CA LEU A 219 18.87 7.16 32.97
C LEU A 219 19.78 8.28 33.52
N GLN A 220 19.23 9.27 34.23
CA GLN A 220 20.04 10.29 34.90
C GLN A 220 20.76 9.73 36.14
N THR A 221 20.14 8.83 36.90
CA THR A 221 20.79 8.15 38.05
C THR A 221 22.02 7.36 37.61
N LEU A 222 21.97 6.73 36.44
CA LEU A 222 23.10 5.98 35.86
C LEU A 222 24.32 6.87 35.55
N LYS A 223 24.13 8.18 35.37
CA LYS A 223 25.20 9.14 35.06
C LYS A 223 25.93 9.65 36.31
N VAL A 224 25.34 9.52 37.49
CA VAL A 224 25.93 9.99 38.75
C VAL A 224 27.15 9.14 39.11
N GLU A 225 28.24 9.76 39.55
CA GLU A 225 29.49 9.05 39.92
C GLU A 225 29.26 7.96 40.98
N VAL A 226 28.28 8.13 41.84
CA VAL A 226 27.89 7.13 42.85
C VAL A 226 27.43 5.82 42.20
N PHE A 227 26.74 5.87 41.05
CA PHE A 227 26.35 4.65 40.31
C PHE A 227 27.55 3.93 39.69
N LYS A 228 28.69 4.61 39.51
CA LYS A 228 29.96 3.99 39.11
C LYS A 228 30.70 3.33 40.27
N GLN A 229 30.41 3.74 41.51
CA GLN A 229 31.05 3.22 42.73
C GLN A 229 30.36 1.96 43.28
N ILE A 230 29.13 1.67 42.82
CA ILE A 230 28.45 0.40 43.11
C ILE A 230 29.25 -0.74 42.45
N PRO A 231 29.68 -1.77 43.19
CA PRO A 231 30.37 -2.91 42.60
C PRO A 231 29.44 -3.66 41.64
N LYS A 232 29.77 -3.65 40.34
CA LYS A 232 29.00 -4.30 39.27
C LYS A 232 29.73 -5.56 38.81
N GLN A 233 29.02 -6.68 38.70
CA GLN A 233 29.50 -7.81 37.93
C GLN A 233 29.22 -7.55 36.44
N GLN A 234 30.17 -7.91 35.58
CA GLN A 234 30.07 -7.75 34.12
C GLN A 234 29.69 -9.11 33.51
N PRO A 235 28.73 -9.17 32.57
CA PRO A 235 28.04 -8.05 31.92
C PRO A 235 26.66 -7.72 32.47
N TYR A 236 26.33 -6.43 32.63
CA TYR A 236 25.01 -5.96 33.01
C TYR A 236 24.15 -5.41 31.86
N PHE A 237 22.83 -5.56 31.98
CA PHE A 237 21.82 -5.18 30.99
C PHE A 237 20.79 -4.20 31.57
N LEU A 238 20.36 -3.20 30.80
CA LEU A 238 19.17 -2.37 31.09
C LEU A 238 18.12 -2.70 30.04
N MET A 239 16.95 -3.15 30.45
CA MET A 239 15.79 -3.37 29.57
C MET A 239 14.60 -2.57 30.10
N PHE A 240 13.64 -2.27 29.23
CA PHE A 240 12.32 -1.73 29.56
C PHE A 240 11.31 -2.57 28.77
N SER A 241 10.50 -3.37 29.46
CA SER A 241 9.40 -4.11 28.83
C SER A 241 8.09 -3.38 29.09
N TYR A 242 7.22 -3.32 28.09
CA TYR A 242 5.83 -2.91 28.27
C TYR A 242 4.98 -4.19 28.17
N TYR A 243 4.12 -4.41 29.17
CA TYR A 243 3.27 -5.59 29.28
C TYR A 243 2.54 -5.89 27.95
N HIS A 244 2.70 -7.12 27.43
CA HIS A 244 2.16 -7.68 26.18
C HIS A 244 2.77 -7.29 24.82
N ASP A 245 3.88 -6.54 24.76
CA ASP A 245 4.65 -6.47 23.50
C ASP A 245 5.70 -7.60 23.47
N GLU A 246 5.68 -8.42 22.42
CA GLU A 246 6.71 -9.44 22.15
C GLU A 246 8.10 -8.83 21.84
N ASP A 247 8.19 -7.50 21.81
CA ASP A 247 9.37 -6.71 21.43
C ASP A 247 10.02 -5.97 22.62
N ALA A 248 10.32 -6.67 23.71
CA ALA A 248 11.20 -6.06 24.73
C ALA A 248 12.59 -5.83 24.14
N SER A 249 13.03 -4.58 24.14
CA SER A 249 14.33 -4.20 23.60
C SER A 249 15.38 -4.08 24.73
N VAL A 250 16.59 -4.60 24.48
CA VAL A 250 17.74 -4.37 25.35
C VAL A 250 18.26 -2.94 25.08
N PHE A 251 18.16 -2.05 26.08
CA PHE A 251 18.50 -0.62 25.96
C PHE A 251 19.95 -0.31 26.37
N PHE A 252 20.54 -1.16 27.21
CA PHE A 252 21.95 -1.05 27.56
C PHE A 252 22.53 -2.45 27.68
N ASP A 253 23.65 -2.67 27.00
CA ASP A 253 24.49 -3.85 27.16
C ASP A 253 25.92 -3.38 27.45
N SER A 254 26.39 -3.69 28.65
CA SER A 254 27.74 -3.36 29.10
C SER A 254 28.88 -3.99 28.26
N ASN A 255 28.59 -5.00 27.42
CA ASN A 255 29.57 -5.68 26.57
C ASN A 255 29.79 -5.06 25.18
N VAL A 256 28.91 -4.19 24.69
CA VAL A 256 28.92 -3.75 23.30
C VAL A 256 29.59 -2.37 23.16
N LYS A 257 30.57 -2.24 22.25
CA LYS A 257 31.24 -0.97 21.91
C LYS A 257 30.37 0.00 21.11
N GLU A 258 29.36 -0.50 20.39
CA GLU A 258 28.35 0.31 19.70
C GLU A 258 27.10 0.43 20.58
N GLN A 259 26.96 1.60 21.19
CA GLN A 259 25.70 2.04 21.75
C GLN A 259 24.67 2.09 20.61
N LYS A 260 23.59 1.29 20.66
CA LYS A 260 22.39 1.63 19.89
C LYS A 260 21.95 3.01 20.39
N ASP A 261 22.08 4.01 19.53
CA ASP A 261 21.84 5.40 19.90
C ASP A 261 20.36 5.60 20.21
N LEU A 262 19.99 5.51 21.49
CA LEU A 262 18.64 5.81 22.02
C LEU A 262 18.15 7.18 21.53
N TYR A 263 19.08 8.10 21.26
CA TYR A 263 18.77 9.41 20.73
C TYR A 263 18.25 9.39 19.30
N SER A 264 18.57 8.41 18.46
CA SER A 264 18.10 8.37 17.07
C SER A 264 16.59 8.11 16.98
N ILE A 265 16.05 7.11 17.71
CA ILE A 265 14.60 6.88 17.78
C ILE A 265 13.88 8.02 18.53
N LEU A 266 14.48 8.56 19.60
CA LEU A 266 13.91 9.69 20.35
C LEU A 266 13.90 11.00 19.55
N LYS A 267 14.91 11.25 18.70
CA LYS A 267 14.94 12.37 17.75
C LYS A 267 13.84 12.21 16.72
N ILE A 268 13.72 11.02 16.14
CA ILE A 268 12.65 10.73 15.18
C ILE A 268 11.27 10.91 15.82
N GLY A 269 11.06 10.46 17.06
CA GLY A 269 9.78 10.56 17.78
C GLY A 269 9.29 11.99 18.03
N GLN A 270 10.17 13.00 17.92
CA GLN A 270 9.80 14.42 17.97
C GLN A 270 9.27 14.94 16.62
N SER A 271 9.57 14.24 15.52
CA SER A 271 9.10 14.60 14.19
C SER A 271 7.60 14.31 14.05
N PRO A 272 6.80 15.24 13.51
CA PRO A 272 5.41 14.98 13.11
C PRO A 272 5.26 13.82 12.11
N LEU A 273 6.35 13.43 11.43
CA LEU A 273 6.40 12.32 10.49
C LEU A 273 6.36 10.95 11.19
N PHE A 274 6.71 10.87 12.47
CA PHE A 274 6.85 9.59 13.18
C PHE A 274 5.56 8.74 13.16
N LYS A 275 4.38 9.38 13.20
CA LYS A 275 3.09 8.68 13.12
C LYS A 275 2.86 7.93 11.79
N TYR A 276 3.62 8.26 10.74
CA TYR A 276 3.56 7.61 9.43
C TYR A 276 4.67 6.57 9.24
N PHE A 277 5.53 6.39 10.24
CA PHE A 277 6.72 5.55 10.14
C PHE A 277 6.45 4.13 10.63
N LEU A 278 6.72 3.18 9.75
CA LEU A 278 6.65 1.75 10.00
C LEU A 278 8.08 1.25 10.22
N SER A 279 8.48 1.12 11.50
CA SER A 279 9.84 0.78 11.91
C SER A 279 10.31 -0.57 11.37
N GLY A 280 9.45 -1.59 11.43
CA GLY A 280 9.74 -2.94 10.94
C GLY A 280 10.03 -2.97 9.43
N GLU A 281 9.36 -2.13 8.66
CA GLU A 281 9.53 -2.05 7.20
C GLU A 281 10.52 -0.96 6.77
N GLN A 282 11.04 -0.17 7.72
CA GLN A 282 11.85 1.03 7.45
C GLN A 282 11.20 1.92 6.39
N SER A 283 9.89 2.11 6.54
CA SER A 283 9.03 2.74 5.52
C SER A 283 8.23 3.88 6.10
N LEU A 284 8.04 4.95 5.32
CA LEU A 284 7.18 6.08 5.68
C LEU A 284 6.01 6.11 4.70
N ILE A 285 4.78 5.98 5.20
CA ILE A 285 3.58 5.90 4.36
C ILE A 285 2.60 7.01 4.77
N ILE A 286 2.39 7.96 3.86
CA ILE A 286 1.56 9.14 4.07
C ILE A 286 0.43 9.10 3.04
N SER A 287 -0.82 9.19 3.48
CA SER A 287 -1.97 9.14 2.58
C SER A 287 -3.09 10.09 2.99
N ASN A 288 -3.72 10.74 2.02
CA ASN A 288 -4.90 11.60 2.23
C ASN A 288 -4.65 12.76 3.20
N VAL A 289 -3.54 13.48 3.00
CA VAL A 289 -3.16 14.64 3.83
C VAL A 289 -3.12 15.87 2.93
N SER A 290 -3.70 16.99 3.36
CA SER A 290 -3.68 18.21 2.54
C SER A 290 -2.26 18.76 2.34
N GLU A 291 -1.46 18.75 3.41
CA GLU A 291 -0.10 19.29 3.39
C GLU A 291 0.81 18.44 4.28
N ILE A 292 2.04 18.21 3.81
CA ILE A 292 3.08 17.57 4.59
C ILE A 292 4.37 18.37 4.55
N ASP A 293 5.02 18.50 5.71
CA ASP A 293 6.35 19.10 5.84
C ASP A 293 7.40 18.00 6.02
N LEU A 294 8.32 17.90 5.07
CA LEU A 294 9.41 16.92 5.05
C LEU A 294 10.74 17.48 5.59
N THR A 295 10.74 18.67 6.21
CA THR A 295 11.99 19.31 6.67
C THR A 295 12.79 18.42 7.62
N ASP A 296 12.13 17.66 8.49
CA ASP A 296 12.76 16.75 9.47
C ASP A 296 12.95 15.32 8.96
N ILE A 297 12.75 15.04 7.66
CA ILE A 297 12.82 13.67 7.13
C ILE A 297 14.21 13.05 7.26
N SER A 298 15.26 13.88 7.36
CA SER A 298 16.63 13.39 7.52
C SER A 298 16.92 12.74 8.87
N LEU A 299 16.03 12.91 9.86
CA LEU A 299 16.09 12.15 11.11
C LEU A 299 15.90 10.64 10.86
N PHE A 300 15.24 10.25 9.77
CA PHE A 300 14.98 8.87 9.39
C PHE A 300 16.14 8.28 8.56
N GLU A 301 17.36 8.29 9.08
CA GLU A 301 18.59 7.92 8.35
C GLU A 301 18.57 6.51 7.72
N ASN A 302 17.80 5.59 8.31
CA ASN A 302 17.68 4.20 7.88
C ASN A 302 16.46 3.94 6.97
N LEU A 303 15.74 4.99 6.56
CA LEU A 303 14.56 4.85 5.72
C LEU A 303 14.92 4.20 4.38
N LYS A 304 14.20 3.14 4.02
CA LYS A 304 14.35 2.43 2.74
C LYS A 304 13.24 2.76 1.76
N ASN A 305 12.02 2.97 2.25
CA ASN A 305 10.88 3.28 1.40
C ASN A 305 10.16 4.54 1.88
N PHE A 306 9.82 5.41 0.93
CA PHE A 306 9.01 6.59 1.17
C PHE A 306 7.84 6.56 0.20
N ASN A 307 6.62 6.54 0.73
CA ASN A 307 5.40 6.53 -0.05
C ASN A 307 4.48 7.65 0.40
N ILE A 308 4.07 8.48 -0.54
CA ILE A 308 3.04 9.48 -0.35
C ILE A 308 1.96 9.37 -1.43
N SER A 309 0.70 9.37 -1.02
CA SER A 309 -0.44 9.33 -1.93
C SER A 309 -1.48 10.38 -1.58
N ASP A 310 -2.01 11.04 -2.60
CA ASP A 310 -3.13 11.97 -2.50
C ASP A 310 -2.83 13.09 -1.48
N CYS A 311 -1.66 13.72 -1.67
CA CYS A 311 -1.19 14.85 -0.88
C CYS A 311 -1.12 16.12 -1.72
N GLU A 312 -1.85 17.18 -1.35
CA GLU A 312 -1.96 18.35 -2.23
C GLU A 312 -0.67 19.17 -2.30
N ASN A 313 -0.01 19.35 -1.14
CA ASN A 313 1.21 20.14 -1.01
C ASN A 313 2.31 19.39 -0.26
N ILE A 314 3.53 19.40 -0.79
CA ILE A 314 4.73 18.83 -0.14
C ILE A 314 5.74 19.95 0.09
N ILE A 315 5.89 20.35 1.35
CA ILE A 315 6.90 21.31 1.78
C ILE A 315 8.25 20.58 1.91
N SER A 316 9.31 21.22 1.40
CA SER A 316 10.68 20.74 1.53
C SER A 316 10.98 19.37 0.89
N LEU A 317 10.43 19.08 -0.30
CA LEU A 317 10.74 17.83 -1.04
C LEU A 317 12.26 17.60 -1.21
N LYS A 318 13.05 18.69 -1.32
CA LYS A 318 14.52 18.63 -1.41
C LYS A 318 15.19 17.95 -0.21
N SER A 319 14.57 17.91 0.97
CA SER A 319 15.10 17.22 2.14
C SER A 319 15.26 15.72 1.94
N LEU A 320 14.55 15.12 0.97
CA LEU A 320 14.77 13.72 0.56
C LEU A 320 16.20 13.46 0.06
N SER A 321 16.94 14.49 -0.37
CA SER A 321 18.34 14.36 -0.81
C SER A 321 19.29 13.90 0.30
N GLU A 322 18.89 14.02 1.57
CA GLU A 322 19.70 13.64 2.74
C GLU A 322 19.63 12.14 3.04
N LEU A 323 18.67 11.42 2.46
CA LEU A 323 18.41 10.00 2.73
C LEU A 323 19.32 9.08 1.90
N LYS A 324 20.49 8.73 2.43
CA LYS A 324 21.48 7.91 1.71
C LYS A 324 21.07 6.45 1.51
N ASN A 325 20.19 5.93 2.35
CA ASN A 325 19.76 4.52 2.34
C ASN A 325 18.44 4.26 1.61
N ILE A 326 17.79 5.31 1.12
CA ILE A 326 16.49 5.19 0.46
C ILE A 326 16.62 4.38 -0.83
N GLN A 327 15.74 3.39 -0.99
CA GLN A 327 15.73 2.46 -2.11
C GLN A 327 14.53 2.70 -3.03
N SER A 328 13.39 3.08 -2.46
CA SER A 328 12.16 3.33 -3.19
C SER A 328 11.50 4.63 -2.75
N ILE A 329 11.14 5.47 -3.71
CA ILE A 329 10.35 6.69 -3.50
C ILE A 329 9.11 6.60 -4.39
N SER A 330 7.93 6.72 -3.80
CA SER A 330 6.64 6.76 -4.47
C SER A 330 5.90 8.04 -4.07
N ILE A 331 5.53 8.84 -5.06
CA ILE A 331 4.75 10.06 -4.92
C ILE A 331 3.58 9.95 -5.90
N LYS A 332 2.36 9.87 -5.37
CA LYS A 332 1.14 9.75 -6.16
C LYS A 332 0.18 10.90 -5.85
N GLY A 333 -0.35 11.56 -6.88
CA GLY A 333 -1.41 12.56 -6.72
C GLY A 333 -0.94 13.88 -6.11
N ALA A 334 0.37 14.09 -5.97
CA ALA A 334 0.92 15.35 -5.44
C ALA A 334 1.39 16.27 -6.55
N LYS A 335 1.01 17.55 -6.49
CA LYS A 335 1.38 18.55 -7.51
C LYS A 335 2.85 18.92 -7.38
N LEU A 336 3.67 18.39 -8.28
CA LEU A 336 5.09 18.71 -8.39
C LEU A 336 5.27 19.75 -9.49
N SER A 337 5.70 20.96 -9.14
CA SER A 337 5.91 22.05 -10.11
C SER A 337 6.99 21.72 -11.15
N GLU A 338 7.99 20.93 -10.76
CA GLU A 338 9.06 20.43 -11.62
C GLU A 338 9.42 18.98 -11.28
N PHE A 339 10.08 18.29 -12.22
CA PHE A 339 10.67 17.00 -11.95
C PHE A 339 11.82 17.10 -10.91
N PRO A 340 11.78 16.32 -9.82
CA PRO A 340 12.81 16.36 -8.76
C PRO A 340 14.08 15.59 -9.18
N ASP A 341 14.83 16.18 -10.11
CA ASP A 341 16.05 15.59 -10.71
C ASP A 341 17.13 15.21 -9.70
N PHE A 342 17.22 15.92 -8.57
CA PHE A 342 18.13 15.61 -7.47
C PHE A 342 17.95 14.18 -6.92
N LEU A 343 16.75 13.59 -7.01
CA LEU A 343 16.50 12.22 -6.57
C LEU A 343 17.29 11.20 -7.39
N LEU A 344 17.60 11.51 -8.66
CA LEU A 344 18.36 10.61 -9.54
C LEU A 344 19.81 10.42 -9.10
N ASN A 345 20.32 11.32 -8.25
CA ASN A 345 21.68 11.27 -7.69
C ASN A 345 21.77 10.50 -6.36
N LEU A 346 20.65 10.02 -5.83
CA LEU A 346 20.65 9.27 -4.57
C LEU A 346 21.38 7.94 -4.74
N PRO A 347 22.33 7.61 -3.84
CA PRO A 347 23.29 6.52 -4.06
C PRO A 347 22.67 5.12 -3.96
N SER A 348 21.50 4.99 -3.31
CA SER A 348 20.83 3.70 -3.08
C SER A 348 19.48 3.58 -3.79
N LEU A 349 19.02 4.64 -4.47
CA LEU A 349 17.69 4.69 -5.04
C LEU A 349 17.58 3.77 -6.27
N LYS A 350 16.72 2.76 -6.17
CA LYS A 350 16.46 1.78 -7.23
C LYS A 350 15.13 2.02 -7.93
N SER A 351 14.16 2.60 -7.23
CA SER A 351 12.82 2.80 -7.77
C SER A 351 12.28 4.20 -7.47
N LEU A 352 11.78 4.86 -8.50
CA LEU A 352 11.17 6.19 -8.41
C LEU A 352 9.83 6.17 -9.14
N TYR A 353 8.75 6.31 -8.38
CA TYR A 353 7.39 6.37 -8.91
C TYR A 353 6.81 7.76 -8.67
N LEU A 354 6.58 8.50 -9.74
CA LEU A 354 5.91 9.80 -9.71
C LEU A 354 4.65 9.68 -10.57
N THR A 355 3.49 9.44 -9.95
CA THR A 355 2.23 9.18 -10.67
C THR A 355 1.23 10.29 -10.42
N ASN A 356 0.58 10.78 -11.48
CA ASN A 356 -0.44 11.83 -11.36
C ASN A 356 0.07 13.07 -10.59
N SER A 357 1.28 13.52 -10.93
CA SER A 357 1.96 14.61 -10.21
C SER A 357 1.95 15.94 -10.94
N SER A 358 1.26 16.04 -12.09
CA SER A 358 1.20 17.25 -12.93
C SER A 358 2.59 17.81 -13.28
N LEU A 359 3.56 16.94 -13.52
CA LEU A 359 4.96 17.31 -13.71
C LEU A 359 5.14 18.22 -14.93
N SER A 360 5.66 19.43 -14.71
CA SER A 360 6.33 20.17 -15.79
C SER A 360 7.75 19.62 -15.91
N ILE A 361 8.06 18.98 -17.04
CA ILE A 361 9.41 18.51 -17.32
C ILE A 361 10.05 19.46 -18.33
N GLU A 362 10.87 20.36 -17.84
CA GLU A 362 11.84 21.05 -18.69
C GLU A 362 12.96 20.06 -19.05
N ASN A 363 13.40 20.06 -20.31
CA ASN A 363 14.52 19.26 -20.79
C ASN A 363 15.83 19.73 -20.14
N LYS A 364 16.08 19.32 -18.89
CA LYS A 364 17.37 19.53 -18.23
C LYS A 364 18.39 18.55 -18.80
N THR A 365 19.56 19.07 -19.18
CA THR A 365 20.66 18.34 -19.84
C THR A 365 21.64 17.68 -18.85
N SER A 366 21.28 17.59 -17.58
CA SER A 366 22.10 17.00 -16.53
C SER A 366 22.42 15.53 -16.81
N ILE A 367 23.65 15.12 -16.46
CA ILE A 367 24.17 13.76 -16.70
C ILE A 367 24.08 12.93 -15.42
N PHE A 368 23.36 11.81 -15.48
CA PHE A 368 23.05 10.94 -14.32
C PHE A 368 23.81 9.60 -14.37
N ASN A 369 25.05 9.61 -14.83
CA ASN A 369 25.86 8.40 -15.07
C ASN A 369 26.07 7.50 -13.83
N SER A 370 25.96 8.03 -12.62
CA SER A 370 26.10 7.28 -11.36
C SER A 370 24.77 6.72 -10.84
N SER A 371 23.65 7.00 -11.52
CA SER A 371 22.32 6.61 -11.04
C SER A 371 22.21 5.09 -10.90
N GLN A 372 21.67 4.65 -9.76
CA GLN A 372 21.39 3.24 -9.48
C GLN A 372 19.96 2.86 -9.87
N LEU A 373 19.20 3.78 -10.48
CA LEU A 373 17.79 3.61 -10.76
C LEU A 373 17.54 2.44 -11.74
N GLU A 374 16.69 1.52 -11.32
CA GLU A 374 16.29 0.35 -12.08
C GLU A 374 14.84 0.43 -12.57
N SER A 375 13.96 1.13 -11.85
CA SER A 375 12.56 1.35 -12.24
C SER A 375 12.20 2.83 -12.12
N LEU A 376 11.64 3.38 -13.20
CA LEU A 376 11.13 4.74 -13.27
C LEU A 376 9.68 4.70 -13.75
N CYS A 377 8.79 5.29 -12.96
CA CYS A 377 7.39 5.44 -13.32
C CYS A 377 7.01 6.92 -13.33
N LEU A 378 6.49 7.37 -14.47
CA LEU A 378 6.03 8.73 -14.73
C LEU A 378 4.59 8.72 -15.25
N ASN A 379 3.77 7.78 -14.79
CA ASN A 379 2.40 7.62 -15.27
C ASN A 379 1.52 8.84 -14.96
N ALA A 380 0.55 9.12 -15.83
CA ALA A 380 -0.46 10.16 -15.62
C ALA A 380 0.10 11.57 -15.37
N ASN A 381 1.23 11.94 -15.97
CA ASN A 381 1.86 13.26 -15.81
C ASN A 381 1.63 14.20 -16.99
N SER A 382 0.73 13.86 -17.92
CA SER A 382 0.45 14.65 -19.12
C SER A 382 1.68 14.91 -20.02
N LEU A 383 2.69 14.06 -19.97
CA LEU A 383 3.93 14.24 -20.75
C LEU A 383 3.66 14.13 -22.25
N THR A 384 4.13 15.11 -23.03
CA THR A 384 4.02 15.08 -24.50
C THR A 384 5.21 14.42 -25.19
N THR A 385 6.37 14.39 -24.52
CA THR A 385 7.59 13.70 -24.96
C THR A 385 8.24 12.95 -23.80
N ILE A 386 9.08 11.97 -24.12
CA ILE A 386 9.92 11.31 -23.12
C ILE A 386 11.08 12.25 -22.76
N PRO A 387 11.33 12.55 -21.47
CA PRO A 387 12.40 13.46 -21.07
C PRO A 387 13.80 12.98 -21.43
N GLU A 388 14.68 13.90 -21.82
CA GLU A 388 16.05 13.59 -22.27
C GLU A 388 16.92 12.86 -21.23
N PHE A 389 16.69 13.11 -19.95
CA PHE A 389 17.46 12.44 -18.89
C PHE A 389 17.21 10.92 -18.85
N VAL A 390 16.04 10.44 -19.32
CA VAL A 390 15.67 9.03 -19.28
C VAL A 390 16.67 8.19 -20.08
N PHE A 391 17.14 8.71 -21.22
CA PHE A 391 18.13 8.05 -22.09
C PHE A 391 19.52 7.92 -21.45
N GLN A 392 19.74 8.58 -20.32
CA GLN A 392 21.04 8.61 -19.63
C GLN A 392 21.06 7.73 -18.38
N LEU A 393 19.99 6.96 -18.10
CA LEU A 393 19.88 6.10 -16.93
C LEU A 393 20.51 4.73 -17.22
N PRO A 394 21.73 4.44 -16.72
CA PRO A 394 22.54 3.34 -17.23
C PRO A 394 22.08 1.95 -16.77
N ARG A 395 21.18 1.87 -15.78
CA ARG A 395 20.69 0.62 -15.17
C ARG A 395 19.19 0.43 -15.28
N LEU A 396 18.50 1.30 -16.02
CA LEU A 396 17.05 1.26 -16.11
C LEU A 396 16.59 -0.05 -16.75
N LYS A 397 15.76 -0.80 -16.02
CA LYS A 397 15.14 -2.07 -16.42
C LYS A 397 13.66 -1.91 -16.72
N GLU A 398 13.02 -0.93 -16.09
CA GLU A 398 11.59 -0.68 -16.21
C GLU A 398 11.32 0.82 -16.39
N LEU A 399 10.53 1.14 -17.42
CA LEU A 399 10.07 2.49 -17.70
C LEU A 399 8.56 2.47 -17.91
N LEU A 400 7.82 3.08 -16.99
CA LEU A 400 6.36 3.19 -17.03
C LEU A 400 5.98 4.63 -17.33
N LEU A 401 5.26 4.83 -18.43
CA LEU A 401 4.84 6.11 -19.00
C LEU A 401 3.34 6.09 -19.35
N MET A 402 2.56 5.27 -18.65
CA MET A 402 1.13 5.09 -18.91
C MET A 402 0.35 6.40 -18.74
N ASP A 403 -0.75 6.56 -19.49
CA ASP A 403 -1.72 7.65 -19.34
C ASP A 403 -1.09 9.06 -19.48
N ASN A 404 -0.13 9.20 -20.39
CA ASN A 404 0.47 10.49 -20.74
C ASN A 404 -0.10 11.00 -22.08
N GLN A 405 0.57 11.98 -22.69
CA GLN A 405 0.18 12.60 -23.96
C GLN A 405 1.23 12.36 -25.06
N LEU A 406 2.02 11.29 -24.94
CA LEU A 406 3.12 10.97 -25.85
C LEU A 406 2.58 10.68 -27.25
N THR A 407 3.17 11.30 -28.28
CA THR A 407 2.75 11.13 -29.68
C THR A 407 3.67 10.21 -30.48
N GLU A 408 4.89 9.97 -29.99
CA GLU A 408 5.90 9.16 -30.67
C GLU A 408 6.73 8.37 -29.68
N LEU A 409 7.36 7.30 -30.18
CA LEU A 409 8.32 6.49 -29.44
C LEU A 409 9.74 6.74 -29.96
N PRO A 410 10.62 7.45 -29.24
CA PRO A 410 11.95 7.78 -29.74
C PRO A 410 12.88 6.56 -29.85
N ASP A 411 13.53 6.42 -31.00
CA ASP A 411 14.49 5.33 -31.32
C ASP A 411 15.70 5.29 -30.36
N ARG A 412 16.00 6.42 -29.70
CA ARG A 412 17.05 6.55 -28.70
C ARG A 412 16.81 5.72 -27.43
N LEU A 413 15.56 5.32 -27.12
CA LEU A 413 15.31 4.40 -26.01
C LEU A 413 16.07 3.07 -26.16
N ALA A 414 16.42 2.66 -27.38
CA ALA A 414 17.25 1.49 -27.61
C ALA A 414 18.65 1.58 -26.98
N ASP A 415 19.11 2.78 -26.59
CA ASP A 415 20.35 2.97 -25.84
C ASP A 415 20.28 2.41 -24.40
N LEU A 416 19.07 2.18 -23.87
CA LEU A 416 18.84 1.61 -22.54
C LEU A 416 19.02 0.09 -22.55
N LYS A 417 20.28 -0.35 -22.54
CA LYS A 417 20.70 -1.75 -22.71
C LYS A 417 20.13 -2.75 -21.70
N PHE A 418 19.56 -2.29 -20.58
CA PHE A 418 18.96 -3.16 -19.56
C PHE A 418 17.44 -3.09 -19.53
N LEU A 419 16.81 -2.27 -20.38
CA LEU A 419 15.37 -2.07 -20.41
C LEU A 419 14.66 -3.36 -20.82
N ARG A 420 13.80 -3.87 -19.93
CA ARG A 420 13.04 -5.12 -20.08
C ARG A 420 11.55 -4.88 -20.17
N ASN A 421 11.05 -3.92 -19.38
CA ASN A 421 9.65 -3.54 -19.34
C ASN A 421 9.50 -2.09 -19.78
N LEU A 422 8.77 -1.86 -20.87
CA LEU A 422 8.45 -0.54 -21.38
C LEU A 422 6.94 -0.43 -21.53
N ASN A 423 6.30 0.42 -20.71
CA ASN A 423 4.87 0.62 -20.79
C ASN A 423 4.53 2.05 -21.19
N LEU A 424 3.89 2.18 -22.35
CA LEU A 424 3.48 3.42 -23.02
C LEU A 424 1.96 3.43 -23.23
N SER A 425 1.19 2.59 -22.52
CA SER A 425 -0.25 2.51 -22.75
C SER A 425 -0.99 3.79 -22.39
N GLY A 426 -2.18 4.03 -22.98
CA GLY A 426 -2.97 5.21 -22.64
C GLY A 426 -2.36 6.52 -23.14
N ASN A 427 -1.58 6.48 -24.22
CA ASN A 427 -0.94 7.64 -24.83
C ASN A 427 -1.59 8.00 -26.18
N LYS A 428 -0.95 8.85 -26.97
CA LYS A 428 -1.41 9.33 -28.29
C LYS A 428 -0.47 8.86 -29.41
N ILE A 429 0.27 7.76 -29.21
CA ILE A 429 1.25 7.27 -30.18
C ILE A 429 0.51 6.75 -31.41
N ALA A 430 0.80 7.34 -32.57
CA ALA A 430 0.12 6.99 -33.83
C ALA A 430 0.91 6.00 -34.70
N GLN A 431 2.22 5.93 -34.52
CA GLN A 431 3.11 5.05 -35.28
C GLN A 431 4.39 4.74 -34.48
N ILE A 432 5.03 3.63 -34.81
CA ILE A 432 6.37 3.24 -34.32
C ILE A 432 7.36 2.97 -35.46
N SER A 433 7.02 3.43 -36.68
CA SER A 433 7.79 3.21 -37.92
C SER A 433 9.11 3.99 -37.95
N ASN A 434 9.26 4.95 -37.05
CA ASN A 434 10.49 5.72 -36.86
C ASN A 434 11.61 4.90 -36.19
N LEU A 435 11.30 3.72 -35.65
CA LEU A 435 12.27 2.85 -34.99
C LEU A 435 13.15 2.10 -36.01
N ASN A 436 14.46 2.16 -35.80
CA ASN A 436 15.47 1.50 -36.63
C ASN A 436 16.51 0.74 -35.80
N ARG A 437 16.54 0.92 -34.48
CA ARG A 437 17.48 0.27 -33.56
C ARG A 437 16.80 -0.81 -32.76
N GLU A 438 17.54 -1.87 -32.48
CA GLU A 438 17.02 -3.04 -31.76
C GLU A 438 16.94 -2.80 -30.26
N PHE A 439 15.77 -3.06 -29.68
CA PHE A 439 15.49 -3.08 -28.25
C PHE A 439 15.79 -4.46 -27.68
N SER A 440 17.08 -4.82 -27.67
CA SER A 440 17.55 -6.20 -27.49
C SER A 440 17.18 -6.87 -26.17
N GLU A 441 16.76 -6.13 -25.13
CA GLU A 441 16.36 -6.70 -23.83
C GLU A 441 14.87 -6.55 -23.50
N VAL A 442 14.09 -5.81 -24.30
CA VAL A 442 12.67 -5.57 -24.02
C VAL A 442 11.86 -6.85 -24.25
N ARG A 443 11.15 -7.28 -23.19
CA ARG A 443 10.33 -8.50 -23.16
C ARG A 443 8.85 -8.19 -23.03
N GLU A 444 8.56 -7.04 -22.41
CA GLU A 444 7.21 -6.54 -22.16
C GLU A 444 7.12 -5.13 -22.75
N LEU A 445 6.21 -4.97 -23.70
CA LEU A 445 5.92 -3.71 -24.37
C LEU A 445 4.42 -3.42 -24.24
N GLY A 446 4.07 -2.46 -23.40
CA GLY A 446 2.71 -1.94 -23.29
C GLY A 446 2.50 -0.82 -24.30
N ILE A 447 1.77 -1.08 -25.38
CA ILE A 447 1.39 -0.07 -26.41
C ILE A 447 -0.11 -0.12 -26.73
N TYR A 448 -0.89 -0.74 -25.87
CA TYR A 448 -2.35 -0.72 -25.93
C TYR A 448 -2.89 0.68 -25.58
N ASP A 449 -4.15 0.96 -25.91
CA ASP A 449 -4.80 2.25 -25.67
C ASP A 449 -4.01 3.45 -26.20
N ASN A 450 -3.61 3.34 -27.46
CA ASN A 450 -2.90 4.38 -28.20
C ASN A 450 -3.69 4.71 -29.48
N ARG A 451 -3.04 5.29 -30.49
CA ARG A 451 -3.64 5.64 -31.79
C ARG A 451 -2.93 4.95 -32.94
N LEU A 452 -2.30 3.81 -32.68
CA LEU A 452 -1.48 3.12 -33.67
C LEU A 452 -2.32 2.72 -34.88
N VAL A 453 -1.90 3.15 -36.07
CA VAL A 453 -2.52 2.76 -37.35
C VAL A 453 -1.77 1.63 -38.06
N SER A 454 -0.49 1.44 -37.72
CA SER A 454 0.39 0.37 -38.21
C SER A 454 1.34 -0.09 -37.09
N LEU A 455 1.85 -1.32 -37.22
CA LEU A 455 2.90 -1.89 -36.37
C LEU A 455 4.27 -1.93 -37.06
N ASP A 456 4.45 -1.19 -38.16
CA ASP A 456 5.76 -1.09 -38.81
C ASP A 456 6.76 -0.48 -37.82
N GLY A 457 7.92 -1.12 -37.64
CA GLY A 457 8.87 -0.86 -36.57
C GLY A 457 8.86 -1.90 -35.44
N ILE A 458 7.83 -2.75 -35.33
CA ILE A 458 7.74 -3.76 -34.26
C ILE A 458 8.87 -4.80 -34.33
N ARG A 459 9.49 -5.00 -35.50
CA ARG A 459 10.68 -5.86 -35.65
C ARG A 459 11.82 -5.48 -34.72
N CYS A 460 11.85 -4.25 -34.23
CA CYS A 460 12.86 -3.75 -33.30
C CYS A 460 12.77 -4.38 -31.90
N PHE A 461 11.74 -5.18 -31.59
CA PHE A 461 11.54 -5.82 -30.29
C PHE A 461 11.60 -7.36 -30.34
N PRO A 462 12.76 -7.97 -30.69
CA PRO A 462 12.84 -9.39 -31.03
C PRO A 462 12.59 -10.37 -29.88
N LYS A 463 12.61 -9.91 -28.63
CA LYS A 463 12.39 -10.73 -27.42
C LYS A 463 10.95 -10.75 -26.90
N LEU A 464 10.01 -10.07 -27.57
CA LEU A 464 8.61 -10.09 -27.17
C LEU A 464 8.03 -11.51 -27.23
N LYS A 465 7.34 -11.89 -26.15
CA LYS A 465 6.56 -13.14 -26.08
C LYS A 465 5.08 -12.93 -26.29
N GLU A 466 4.59 -11.78 -25.87
CA GLU A 466 3.21 -11.36 -26.00
C GLU A 466 3.17 -9.93 -26.53
N LEU A 467 2.24 -9.67 -27.44
CA LEU A 467 2.02 -8.35 -28.03
C LEU A 467 0.60 -7.91 -27.69
N LEU A 468 0.50 -6.97 -26.75
CA LEU A 468 -0.77 -6.39 -26.29
C LEU A 468 -0.96 -5.03 -26.96
N ILE A 469 -1.80 -5.01 -28.00
CA ILE A 469 -2.03 -3.85 -28.89
C ILE A 469 -3.51 -3.46 -28.94
N TRP A 470 -4.29 -3.88 -27.95
CA TRP A 470 -5.71 -3.59 -27.90
C TRP A 470 -5.98 -2.08 -27.74
N GLY A 471 -7.14 -1.61 -28.21
CA GLY A 471 -7.52 -0.20 -28.12
C GLY A 471 -6.66 0.74 -28.97
N ASN A 472 -6.30 0.31 -30.18
CA ASN A 472 -5.62 1.13 -31.18
C ASN A 472 -6.50 1.31 -32.43
N GLU A 473 -5.92 1.84 -33.51
CA GLU A 473 -6.62 2.09 -34.78
C GLU A 473 -6.08 1.23 -35.93
N LEU A 474 -5.55 0.04 -35.61
CA LEU A 474 -4.92 -0.85 -36.59
C LEU A 474 -5.95 -1.42 -37.56
N GLU A 475 -5.69 -1.31 -38.87
CA GLU A 475 -6.52 -1.91 -39.93
C GLU A 475 -6.02 -3.30 -40.37
N THR A 476 -4.77 -3.61 -40.07
CA THR A 476 -4.10 -4.88 -40.40
C THR A 476 -3.00 -5.19 -39.40
N ILE A 477 -2.43 -6.39 -39.49
CA ILE A 477 -1.22 -6.77 -38.75
C ILE A 477 -0.01 -6.60 -39.67
N SER A 478 1.02 -5.85 -39.26
CA SER A 478 2.21 -5.65 -40.10
C SER A 478 2.97 -6.96 -40.39
N PRO A 479 3.51 -7.15 -41.62
CA PRO A 479 4.37 -8.30 -41.97
C PRO A 479 5.55 -8.54 -41.04
N GLU A 480 6.05 -7.48 -40.42
CA GLU A 480 7.19 -7.49 -39.50
C GLU A 480 7.01 -8.42 -38.30
N ILE A 481 5.77 -8.76 -37.94
CA ILE A 481 5.49 -9.77 -36.91
C ILE A 481 6.19 -11.11 -37.20
N SER A 482 6.38 -11.45 -38.48
CA SER A 482 7.10 -12.68 -38.89
C SER A 482 8.55 -12.75 -38.42
N SER A 483 9.15 -11.60 -38.07
CA SER A 483 10.51 -11.52 -37.49
C SER A 483 10.54 -11.90 -36.01
N LEU A 484 9.41 -11.81 -35.29
CA LEU A 484 9.33 -11.99 -33.84
C LEU A 484 9.20 -13.47 -33.47
N LYS A 485 10.31 -14.20 -33.55
CA LYS A 485 10.33 -15.68 -33.37
C LYS A 485 9.90 -16.18 -31.99
N ASN A 486 9.92 -15.32 -30.98
CA ASN A 486 9.49 -15.64 -29.62
C ASN A 486 8.01 -15.29 -29.36
N LEU A 487 7.34 -14.63 -30.30
CA LEU A 487 5.99 -14.13 -30.10
C LEU A 487 4.99 -15.28 -30.17
N THR A 488 4.27 -15.49 -29.07
CA THR A 488 3.31 -16.59 -28.92
C THR A 488 1.87 -16.13 -28.84
N ARG A 489 1.64 -14.88 -28.40
CA ARG A 489 0.31 -14.30 -28.20
C ARG A 489 0.21 -12.91 -28.82
N ILE A 490 -0.88 -12.68 -29.55
CA ILE A 490 -1.27 -11.35 -30.05
C ILE A 490 -2.67 -11.03 -29.53
N SER A 491 -2.79 -9.91 -28.82
CA SER A 491 -4.03 -9.37 -28.27
C SER A 491 -4.34 -8.06 -28.99
N ALA A 492 -5.21 -8.11 -30.00
CA ALA A 492 -5.54 -6.99 -30.87
C ALA A 492 -7.02 -6.58 -30.74
N GLU A 493 -7.58 -6.70 -29.54
CA GLU A 493 -8.96 -6.32 -29.29
C GLU A 493 -9.21 -4.83 -29.51
N ARG A 494 -10.44 -4.43 -29.86
CA ARG A 494 -10.80 -3.00 -29.96
C ARG A 494 -9.87 -2.25 -30.94
N ASN A 495 -9.71 -2.78 -32.14
CA ASN A 495 -9.01 -2.18 -33.28
C ASN A 495 -9.97 -2.08 -34.49
N LYS A 496 -9.43 -1.86 -35.69
CA LYS A 496 -10.16 -1.81 -36.97
C LYS A 496 -9.69 -2.91 -37.95
N ILE A 497 -9.13 -4.01 -37.43
CA ILE A 497 -8.48 -5.04 -38.24
C ILE A 497 -9.54 -5.72 -39.09
N SER A 498 -9.38 -5.66 -40.42
CA SER A 498 -10.32 -6.25 -41.39
C SER A 498 -9.63 -7.12 -42.44
N ASN A 499 -8.31 -7.04 -42.56
CA ASN A 499 -7.50 -7.83 -43.49
C ASN A 499 -6.17 -8.22 -42.84
N PHE A 500 -5.46 -9.13 -43.51
CA PHE A 500 -4.07 -9.46 -43.19
C PHE A 500 -3.15 -9.20 -44.38
N PRO A 501 -1.84 -9.02 -44.15
CA PRO A 501 -0.90 -8.77 -45.22
C PRO A 501 -0.77 -9.99 -46.15
N ASN A 502 -0.64 -9.72 -47.45
CA ASN A 502 -0.37 -10.77 -48.42
C ASN A 502 1.13 -11.12 -48.45
N ILE A 503 1.56 -11.96 -47.50
CA ILE A 503 2.95 -12.43 -47.40
C ILE A 503 3.02 -13.96 -47.43
N GLU A 504 4.15 -14.47 -47.94
CA GLU A 504 4.40 -15.92 -48.00
C GLU A 504 4.85 -16.50 -46.65
N ILE A 505 5.47 -15.67 -45.79
CA ILE A 505 6.02 -16.11 -44.50
C ILE A 505 4.92 -16.09 -43.44
N ALA A 506 4.61 -17.26 -42.87
CA ALA A 506 3.64 -17.41 -41.79
C ALA A 506 4.20 -16.96 -40.42
N PHE A 507 3.30 -16.63 -39.50
CA PHE A 507 3.60 -16.30 -38.11
C PHE A 507 3.68 -17.58 -37.26
N GLU A 508 4.67 -18.43 -37.56
CA GLU A 508 4.78 -19.81 -37.04
C GLU A 508 4.79 -19.93 -35.52
N SER A 509 5.32 -18.93 -34.79
CA SER A 509 5.43 -18.95 -33.33
C SER A 509 4.11 -18.61 -32.63
N VAL A 510 3.16 -17.96 -33.31
CA VAL A 510 1.92 -17.48 -32.70
C VAL A 510 0.94 -18.62 -32.49
N THR A 511 0.49 -18.78 -31.25
CA THR A 511 -0.44 -19.83 -30.82
C THR A 511 -1.75 -19.28 -30.27
N SER A 512 -1.80 -17.99 -29.94
CA SER A 512 -3.01 -17.32 -29.47
C SER A 512 -3.19 -16.00 -30.19
N LEU A 513 -4.34 -15.82 -30.83
CA LEU A 513 -4.72 -14.59 -31.51
C LEU A 513 -6.11 -14.16 -31.04
N SER A 514 -6.23 -12.90 -30.62
CA SER A 514 -7.51 -12.29 -30.26
C SER A 514 -7.78 -11.08 -31.14
N LEU A 515 -8.87 -11.14 -31.89
CA LEU A 515 -9.41 -10.10 -32.76
C LEU A 515 -10.79 -9.64 -32.28
N ASN A 516 -11.08 -9.78 -30.98
CA ASN A 516 -12.37 -9.39 -30.44
C ASN A 516 -12.62 -7.89 -30.64
N LYS A 517 -13.88 -7.44 -30.81
CA LYS A 517 -14.20 -6.00 -30.92
C LYS A 517 -13.49 -5.28 -32.09
N ASN A 518 -13.32 -5.93 -33.25
CA ASN A 518 -12.73 -5.32 -34.46
C ASN A 518 -13.77 -4.90 -35.52
N GLN A 519 -15.07 -5.02 -35.21
CA GLN A 519 -16.17 -4.70 -36.13
C GLN A 519 -16.14 -5.53 -37.42
N LEU A 520 -15.60 -6.75 -37.35
CA LEU A 520 -15.52 -7.66 -38.49
C LEU A 520 -16.92 -8.06 -38.97
N THR A 521 -17.23 -7.80 -40.24
CA THR A 521 -18.43 -8.33 -40.92
C THR A 521 -18.15 -9.66 -41.61
N GLN A 522 -16.88 -9.92 -41.96
CA GLN A 522 -16.39 -11.16 -42.54
C GLN A 522 -15.04 -11.53 -41.91
N ILE A 523 -14.63 -12.79 -42.09
CA ILE A 523 -13.33 -13.25 -41.62
C ILE A 523 -12.22 -12.72 -42.55
N PRO A 524 -11.16 -12.10 -42.02
CA PRO A 524 -10.06 -11.58 -42.84
C PRO A 524 -9.38 -12.65 -43.71
N GLU A 525 -9.16 -12.34 -44.98
CA GLU A 525 -8.39 -13.20 -45.89
C GLU A 525 -6.97 -13.42 -45.34
N GLY A 526 -6.44 -14.64 -45.47
CA GLY A 526 -5.09 -14.99 -45.05
C GLY A 526 -4.95 -15.41 -43.58
N LEU A 527 -6.01 -15.32 -42.76
CA LEU A 527 -5.99 -15.78 -41.35
C LEU A 527 -5.49 -17.23 -41.21
N THR A 528 -5.98 -18.11 -42.09
CA THR A 528 -5.64 -19.54 -42.16
C THR A 528 -4.18 -19.77 -42.52
N ARG A 529 -3.72 -19.11 -43.59
CA ARG A 529 -2.36 -19.24 -44.11
C ARG A 529 -1.32 -18.70 -43.14
N LEU A 530 -1.59 -17.55 -42.53
CA LEU A 530 -0.60 -16.83 -41.73
C LEU A 530 -0.45 -17.37 -40.31
N PHE A 531 -1.44 -18.09 -39.77
CA PHE A 531 -1.42 -18.54 -38.38
C PHE A 531 -1.62 -20.07 -38.24
N PRO A 532 -0.74 -20.91 -38.83
CA PRO A 532 -0.94 -22.36 -38.92
C PRO A 532 -0.88 -23.10 -37.56
N ASN A 533 -0.35 -22.46 -36.51
CA ASN A 533 -0.13 -23.08 -35.20
C ASN A 533 -1.09 -22.58 -34.11
N LEU A 534 -2.19 -21.91 -34.46
CA LEU A 534 -3.16 -21.42 -33.47
C LEU A 534 -3.77 -22.54 -32.65
N LYS A 535 -3.79 -22.29 -31.34
CA LYS A 535 -4.50 -23.04 -30.31
C LYS A 535 -5.72 -22.29 -29.81
N SER A 536 -5.63 -20.95 -29.75
CA SER A 536 -6.73 -20.08 -29.32
C SER A 536 -7.01 -19.00 -30.35
N LEU A 537 -8.26 -18.87 -30.76
CA LEU A 537 -8.74 -17.82 -31.67
C LEU A 537 -9.94 -17.09 -31.06
N GLY A 538 -9.77 -15.78 -30.85
CA GLY A 538 -10.83 -14.88 -30.40
C GLY A 538 -11.38 -14.03 -31.54
N LEU A 539 -12.68 -14.11 -31.77
CA LEU A 539 -13.45 -13.35 -32.76
C LEU A 539 -14.76 -12.80 -32.15
N SER A 540 -14.84 -12.73 -30.82
CA SER A 540 -16.03 -12.25 -30.10
C SER A 540 -16.28 -10.75 -30.30
N ASP A 541 -17.51 -10.31 -30.06
CA ASP A 541 -17.93 -8.91 -30.15
C ASP A 541 -17.64 -8.29 -31.53
N ASN A 542 -17.94 -9.03 -32.59
CA ASN A 542 -17.84 -8.58 -33.98
C ASN A 542 -19.25 -8.56 -34.62
N GLN A 543 -19.33 -8.45 -35.94
CA GLN A 543 -20.57 -8.36 -36.70
C GLN A 543 -20.67 -9.52 -37.71
N LEU A 544 -20.08 -10.68 -37.38
CA LEU A 544 -20.04 -11.85 -38.28
C LEU A 544 -21.44 -12.46 -38.40
N GLU A 545 -21.97 -12.50 -39.62
CA GLU A 545 -23.24 -13.19 -39.94
C GLU A 545 -23.01 -14.66 -40.34
N GLU A 546 -21.87 -14.95 -40.95
CA GLU A 546 -21.47 -16.28 -41.38
C GLU A 546 -19.97 -16.51 -41.18
N ILE A 547 -19.57 -17.78 -41.17
CA ILE A 547 -18.17 -18.21 -41.18
C ILE A 547 -17.89 -18.91 -42.50
N PRO A 548 -16.81 -18.56 -43.23
CA PRO A 548 -16.47 -19.19 -44.50
C PRO A 548 -16.39 -20.72 -44.41
N ALA A 549 -16.85 -21.39 -45.47
CA ALA A 549 -16.98 -22.85 -45.49
C ALA A 549 -15.65 -23.59 -45.33
N ASP A 550 -14.53 -22.97 -45.68
CA ASP A 550 -13.17 -23.52 -45.69
C ASP A 550 -12.29 -23.01 -44.52
N LEU A 551 -12.78 -22.08 -43.69
CA LEU A 551 -11.97 -21.42 -42.65
C LEU A 551 -11.25 -22.43 -41.74
N PHE A 552 -11.95 -23.49 -41.34
CA PHE A 552 -11.44 -24.43 -40.34
C PHE A 552 -10.66 -25.60 -40.94
N GLU A 553 -10.45 -25.64 -42.25
CA GLU A 553 -9.66 -26.71 -42.90
C GLU A 553 -8.17 -26.70 -42.49
N THR A 554 -7.69 -25.61 -41.90
CA THR A 554 -6.26 -25.32 -41.72
C THR A 554 -5.86 -24.98 -40.29
N PHE A 555 -6.73 -25.23 -39.30
CA PHE A 555 -6.42 -25.01 -37.87
C PHE A 555 -6.37 -26.32 -37.04
N PRO A 556 -5.43 -27.24 -37.31
CA PRO A 556 -5.41 -28.58 -36.70
C PRO A 556 -5.18 -28.57 -35.18
N LYS A 557 -4.60 -27.47 -34.66
CA LYS A 557 -4.20 -27.33 -33.25
C LYS A 557 -5.18 -26.51 -32.41
N LEU A 558 -6.25 -25.98 -33.02
CA LEU A 558 -7.18 -25.10 -32.31
C LEU A 558 -7.91 -25.89 -31.22
N ASP A 559 -7.77 -25.45 -29.98
CA ASP A 559 -8.45 -26.02 -28.83
C ASP A 559 -9.50 -25.08 -28.21
N THR A 560 -9.43 -23.78 -28.51
CA THR A 560 -10.34 -22.76 -27.99
C THR A 560 -10.77 -21.80 -29.10
N LEU A 561 -12.08 -21.66 -29.30
CA LEU A 561 -12.68 -20.75 -30.28
C LEU A 561 -13.74 -19.87 -29.63
N SER A 562 -13.56 -18.55 -29.70
CA SER A 562 -14.52 -17.58 -29.18
C SER A 562 -15.18 -16.80 -30.30
N LEU A 563 -16.50 -16.91 -30.41
CA LEU A 563 -17.37 -16.30 -31.42
C LEU A 563 -18.59 -15.62 -30.76
N SER A 564 -18.53 -15.34 -29.45
CA SER A 564 -19.63 -14.73 -28.71
C SER A 564 -19.94 -13.31 -29.19
N ASN A 565 -21.17 -12.84 -29.02
CA ASN A 565 -21.62 -11.51 -29.44
C ASN A 565 -21.34 -11.25 -30.93
N ASN A 566 -21.87 -12.13 -31.78
CA ASN A 566 -21.89 -11.99 -33.24
C ASN A 566 -23.34 -12.15 -33.74
N GLN A 567 -23.52 -12.35 -35.05
CA GLN A 567 -24.83 -12.47 -35.69
C GLN A 567 -25.03 -13.86 -36.33
N LEU A 568 -24.29 -14.87 -35.85
CA LEU A 568 -24.26 -16.21 -36.42
C LEU A 568 -25.56 -16.97 -36.17
N SER A 569 -26.09 -17.63 -37.20
CA SER A 569 -27.25 -18.54 -37.10
C SER A 569 -26.89 -20.01 -37.29
N ASP A 570 -25.73 -20.32 -37.89
CA ASP A 570 -25.23 -21.67 -38.12
C ASP A 570 -23.68 -21.70 -38.10
N LEU A 571 -23.10 -22.90 -38.13
CA LEU A 571 -21.66 -23.15 -38.25
C LEU A 571 -21.35 -23.94 -39.55
N PRO A 572 -20.22 -23.66 -40.21
CA PRO A 572 -19.84 -24.37 -41.43
C PRO A 572 -19.45 -25.82 -41.12
N LYS A 573 -19.69 -26.73 -42.07
CA LYS A 573 -19.34 -28.15 -41.94
C LYS A 573 -17.86 -28.39 -41.64
N SER A 574 -16.98 -27.49 -42.07
CA SER A 574 -15.53 -27.57 -41.79
C SER A 574 -15.19 -27.44 -40.31
N ILE A 575 -16.08 -26.95 -39.44
CA ILE A 575 -15.85 -26.93 -37.99
C ILE A 575 -15.47 -28.32 -37.46
N ALA A 576 -16.01 -29.39 -38.05
CA ALA A 576 -15.71 -30.77 -37.67
C ALA A 576 -14.22 -31.15 -37.88
N ARG A 577 -13.44 -30.37 -38.63
CA ARG A 577 -11.99 -30.55 -38.79
C ARG A 577 -11.17 -30.09 -37.58
N LEU A 578 -11.78 -29.36 -36.65
CA LEU A 578 -11.12 -28.91 -35.41
C LEU A 578 -11.04 -30.05 -34.37
N GLU A 579 -10.34 -31.12 -34.69
CA GLU A 579 -10.24 -32.35 -33.86
C GLU A 579 -9.59 -32.13 -32.48
N SER A 580 -8.96 -30.97 -32.28
CA SER A 580 -8.36 -30.55 -31.01
C SER A 580 -9.28 -29.65 -30.18
N LEU A 581 -10.44 -29.24 -30.70
CA LEU A 581 -11.32 -28.26 -30.06
C LEU A 581 -11.89 -28.80 -28.75
N LYS A 582 -11.68 -28.03 -27.67
CA LYS A 582 -12.16 -28.31 -26.32
C LYS A 582 -13.22 -27.30 -25.89
N ASN A 583 -13.07 -26.05 -26.28
CA ASN A 583 -13.94 -24.97 -25.82
C ASN A 583 -14.46 -24.17 -27.02
N ILE A 584 -15.77 -23.99 -27.09
CA ILE A 584 -16.41 -23.13 -28.07
C ILE A 584 -17.40 -22.16 -27.39
N TYR A 585 -17.21 -20.87 -27.64
CA TYR A 585 -18.07 -19.83 -27.07
C TYR A 585 -18.88 -19.15 -28.18
N LEU A 586 -20.21 -19.30 -28.11
CA LEU A 586 -21.21 -18.82 -29.07
C LEU A 586 -22.29 -18.00 -28.36
N LYS A 587 -21.98 -17.44 -27.18
CA LYS A 587 -22.93 -16.64 -26.39
C LYS A 587 -23.44 -15.46 -27.21
N ASN A 588 -24.71 -15.07 -27.06
CA ASN A 588 -25.31 -13.90 -27.71
C ASN A 588 -25.12 -13.92 -29.24
N ASN A 589 -25.72 -14.92 -29.90
CA ASN A 589 -25.78 -15.07 -31.36
C ASN A 589 -27.26 -15.27 -31.77
N ARG A 590 -27.51 -15.83 -32.96
CA ARG A 590 -28.86 -16.06 -33.52
C ARG A 590 -29.16 -17.56 -33.72
N PHE A 591 -28.53 -18.45 -32.96
CA PHE A 591 -28.79 -19.89 -33.07
C PHE A 591 -30.20 -20.23 -32.57
N VAL A 592 -31.00 -20.86 -33.42
CA VAL A 592 -32.36 -21.33 -33.08
C VAL A 592 -32.33 -22.75 -32.50
N GLN A 593 -31.26 -23.49 -32.77
CA GLN A 593 -31.01 -24.84 -32.28
C GLN A 593 -29.52 -25.01 -31.98
N ILE A 594 -29.18 -26.00 -31.15
CA ILE A 594 -27.77 -26.40 -31.00
C ILE A 594 -27.32 -27.02 -32.33
N PRO A 595 -26.24 -26.54 -32.97
CA PRO A 595 -25.80 -27.06 -34.25
C PRO A 595 -25.39 -28.54 -34.16
N GLU A 596 -26.02 -29.41 -34.97
CA GLU A 596 -25.76 -30.85 -34.95
C GLU A 596 -24.29 -31.19 -35.23
N ILE A 597 -23.63 -30.41 -36.06
CA ILE A 597 -22.21 -30.59 -36.43
C ILE A 597 -21.26 -30.59 -35.22
N LEU A 598 -21.66 -30.00 -34.09
CA LEU A 598 -20.85 -30.00 -32.87
C LEU A 598 -20.62 -31.41 -32.31
N LYS A 599 -21.49 -32.39 -32.62
CA LYS A 599 -21.32 -33.78 -32.18
C LYS A 599 -20.10 -34.48 -32.78
N GLU A 600 -19.58 -33.96 -33.89
CA GLU A 600 -18.36 -34.46 -34.53
C GLU A 600 -17.09 -34.08 -33.76
N LEU A 601 -17.15 -33.04 -32.91
CA LEU A 601 -16.02 -32.56 -32.12
C LEU A 601 -15.81 -33.40 -30.86
N LYS A 602 -15.17 -34.56 -31.02
CA LYS A 602 -15.05 -35.58 -29.95
C LYS A 602 -14.27 -35.15 -28.70
N LYS A 603 -13.52 -34.05 -28.74
CA LYS A 603 -12.76 -33.51 -27.58
C LYS A 603 -13.43 -32.30 -26.92
N LEU A 604 -14.62 -31.90 -27.38
CA LEU A 604 -15.32 -30.73 -26.89
C LEU A 604 -15.79 -30.95 -25.45
N LYS A 605 -15.47 -30.01 -24.57
CA LYS A 605 -15.69 -30.07 -23.11
C LYS A 605 -16.60 -28.96 -22.61
N ASP A 606 -16.52 -27.78 -23.20
CA ASP A 606 -17.31 -26.60 -22.80
C ASP A 606 -17.94 -25.94 -24.04
N ILE A 607 -19.26 -25.77 -23.98
CA ILE A 607 -20.04 -25.06 -24.99
C ILE A 607 -20.82 -23.95 -24.30
N SER A 608 -20.61 -22.72 -24.74
CA SER A 608 -21.43 -21.58 -24.32
C SER A 608 -22.38 -21.13 -25.42
N LEU A 609 -23.67 -21.36 -25.23
CA LEU A 609 -24.76 -20.94 -26.12
C LEU A 609 -25.77 -20.01 -25.41
N SER A 610 -25.42 -19.42 -24.26
CA SER A 610 -26.31 -18.49 -23.57
C SER A 610 -26.71 -17.30 -24.46
N GLY A 611 -27.93 -16.77 -24.33
CA GLY A 611 -28.39 -15.60 -25.09
C GLY A 611 -28.66 -15.87 -26.57
N ASN A 612 -29.10 -17.07 -26.93
CA ASN A 612 -29.52 -17.44 -28.27
C ASN A 612 -31.06 -17.64 -28.32
N GLN A 613 -31.57 -18.28 -29.38
CA GLN A 613 -33.00 -18.54 -29.60
C GLN A 613 -33.33 -20.03 -29.48
N ILE A 614 -32.56 -20.78 -28.69
CA ILE A 614 -32.69 -22.24 -28.56
C ILE A 614 -33.93 -22.61 -27.77
N SER A 615 -34.80 -23.42 -28.35
CA SER A 615 -36.06 -23.88 -27.75
C SER A 615 -36.01 -25.32 -27.21
N GLU A 616 -35.10 -26.15 -27.70
CA GLU A 616 -35.05 -27.58 -27.35
C GLU A 616 -33.62 -28.16 -27.23
N LEU A 617 -33.49 -29.24 -26.46
CA LEU A 617 -32.27 -30.04 -26.36
C LEU A 617 -32.35 -31.18 -27.38
N PRO A 618 -31.37 -31.33 -28.27
CA PRO A 618 -31.36 -32.41 -29.24
C PRO A 618 -30.82 -33.72 -28.66
N GLU A 619 -31.24 -34.85 -29.21
CA GLU A 619 -30.85 -36.20 -28.75
C GLU A 619 -29.36 -36.50 -28.96
N PHE A 620 -28.72 -35.87 -29.96
CA PHE A 620 -27.30 -36.09 -30.26
C PHE A 620 -26.35 -35.63 -29.14
N LEU A 621 -26.81 -34.88 -28.13
CA LEU A 621 -26.01 -34.58 -26.94
C LEU A 621 -25.55 -35.86 -26.20
N SER A 622 -26.26 -36.98 -26.41
CA SER A 622 -25.84 -38.31 -25.96
C SER A 622 -24.55 -38.82 -26.62
N GLU A 623 -24.24 -38.37 -27.85
CA GLU A 623 -23.04 -38.73 -28.61
C GLU A 623 -21.79 -37.91 -28.17
N MET A 624 -22.00 -36.80 -27.46
CA MET A 624 -20.94 -35.87 -27.03
C MET A 624 -20.28 -36.34 -25.72
N THR A 625 -19.51 -37.42 -25.81
CA THR A 625 -19.01 -38.17 -24.64
C THR A 625 -18.04 -37.42 -23.71
N GLU A 626 -17.30 -36.43 -24.23
CA GLU A 626 -16.35 -35.60 -23.47
C GLU A 626 -16.94 -34.27 -22.98
N LEU A 627 -18.18 -33.94 -23.40
CA LEU A 627 -18.83 -32.68 -23.03
C LEU A 627 -19.12 -32.66 -21.53
N LYS A 628 -18.64 -31.63 -20.84
CA LYS A 628 -18.78 -31.45 -19.40
C LYS A 628 -19.71 -30.30 -19.06
N GLU A 629 -19.62 -29.20 -19.78
CA GLU A 629 -20.37 -27.99 -19.51
C GLU A 629 -21.14 -27.53 -20.74
N LEU A 630 -22.43 -27.26 -20.55
CA LEU A 630 -23.29 -26.67 -21.56
C LEU A 630 -24.02 -25.46 -20.95
N LYS A 631 -23.63 -24.26 -21.37
CA LYS A 631 -24.22 -23.00 -20.90
C LYS A 631 -25.32 -22.56 -21.86
N ILE A 632 -26.57 -22.52 -21.40
CA ILE A 632 -27.76 -22.25 -22.21
C ILE A 632 -28.67 -21.16 -21.59
N GLY A 633 -28.16 -20.41 -20.63
CA GLY A 633 -28.87 -19.29 -19.99
C GLY A 633 -29.42 -18.29 -21.02
N ASN A 634 -30.48 -17.55 -20.67
CA ASN A 634 -31.10 -16.56 -21.56
C ASN A 634 -31.51 -17.11 -22.95
N ASN A 635 -31.97 -18.36 -23.02
CA ASN A 635 -32.62 -18.94 -24.20
C ASN A 635 -34.10 -19.27 -23.87
N PRO A 636 -35.00 -19.40 -24.86
CA PRO A 636 -36.37 -19.87 -24.64
C PRO A 636 -36.46 -21.19 -23.85
N ILE A 637 -35.54 -22.13 -24.11
CA ILE A 637 -35.46 -23.40 -23.39
C ILE A 637 -35.22 -23.21 -21.88
N ALA A 638 -34.50 -22.16 -21.49
CA ALA A 638 -34.15 -21.87 -20.09
C ALA A 638 -35.32 -21.32 -19.26
N GLN A 639 -36.51 -21.10 -19.84
CA GLN A 639 -37.69 -20.64 -19.09
C GLN A 639 -38.19 -21.66 -18.06
N ASN A 640 -37.89 -22.95 -18.25
CA ASN A 640 -38.20 -24.01 -17.29
C ASN A 640 -36.95 -24.85 -16.97
N PRO A 641 -36.03 -24.34 -16.13
CA PRO A 641 -34.74 -24.98 -15.85
C PRO A 641 -34.88 -26.42 -15.33
N GLU A 642 -35.84 -26.67 -14.42
CA GLU A 642 -36.05 -28.00 -13.82
C GLU A 642 -36.38 -29.07 -14.86
N SER A 643 -37.27 -28.75 -15.81
CA SER A 643 -37.64 -29.65 -16.90
C SER A 643 -36.45 -29.95 -17.82
N VAL A 644 -35.63 -28.94 -18.11
CA VAL A 644 -34.45 -29.08 -18.97
C VAL A 644 -33.35 -29.88 -18.26
N GLU A 645 -33.13 -29.64 -16.96
CA GLU A 645 -32.23 -30.43 -16.14
C GLU A 645 -32.65 -31.90 -16.05
N ALA A 646 -33.95 -32.17 -15.92
CA ALA A 646 -34.46 -33.55 -15.95
C ALA A 646 -34.19 -34.21 -17.31
N LYS A 647 -34.42 -33.50 -18.42
CA LYS A 647 -34.16 -34.01 -19.78
C LYS A 647 -32.67 -34.28 -20.02
N ILE A 648 -31.77 -33.36 -19.67
CA ILE A 648 -30.33 -33.57 -19.90
C ILE A 648 -29.79 -34.72 -19.06
N LYS A 649 -30.29 -34.93 -17.83
CA LYS A 649 -29.88 -36.06 -16.98
C LYS A 649 -30.21 -37.41 -17.63
N VAL A 650 -31.27 -37.47 -18.43
CA VAL A 650 -31.63 -38.67 -19.23
C VAL A 650 -30.77 -38.77 -20.49
N ILE A 651 -30.58 -37.68 -21.22
CA ILE A 651 -29.83 -37.67 -22.49
C ILE A 651 -28.33 -37.94 -22.26
N ASN A 652 -27.72 -37.23 -21.31
CA ASN A 652 -26.31 -37.38 -20.96
C ASN A 652 -26.04 -36.87 -19.52
N PRO A 653 -25.99 -37.76 -18.51
CA PRO A 653 -25.87 -37.37 -17.11
C PRO A 653 -24.51 -36.76 -16.73
N LYS A 654 -23.51 -36.78 -17.64
CA LYS A 654 -22.20 -36.18 -17.40
C LYS A 654 -22.16 -34.67 -17.68
N ILE A 655 -23.16 -34.15 -18.40
CA ILE A 655 -23.24 -32.73 -18.77
C ILE A 655 -23.84 -31.94 -17.61
N THR A 656 -23.08 -30.95 -17.15
CA THR A 656 -23.58 -29.91 -16.24
C THR A 656 -24.16 -28.76 -17.07
N LEU A 657 -25.42 -28.42 -16.81
CA LEU A 657 -26.07 -27.26 -17.39
C LEU A 657 -25.83 -26.01 -16.56
N TYR A 658 -25.62 -24.88 -17.24
CA TYR A 658 -25.59 -23.57 -16.62
C TYR A 658 -26.63 -22.65 -17.26
N PHE A 659 -27.49 -22.08 -16.41
CA PHE A 659 -28.50 -21.09 -16.79
C PHE A 659 -28.05 -19.62 -16.56
N SER A 660 -26.81 -19.48 -16.06
CA SER A 660 -25.94 -18.29 -15.94
C SER A 660 -26.09 -17.19 -16.98
#